data_AF-A0A7N6AP64-F1
#
_entry.id   AF-A0A7N6AP64-F1
#
_cell.length_a   1.000
_cell.length_b   1.000
_cell.length_c   1.000
_cell.angle_alpha   90.00
_cell.angle_beta   90.00
_cell.angle_gamma   90.00
#
_symmetry.space_group_name_H-M   'P 1'
#
loop_
_entity.id
_entity.type
_entity.pdbx_description
1 polymer ?
#
loop_
_entity_poly.entity_id
_entity_poly.type
_entity_poly.pdbx_seq_one_letter_code
_entity_poly.pdbx_strand_id
1 'polypeptide(L)'
;MSNQTTLQGNSSNRPTLSLSPCLLSCSLSLSFSEAMEEQNTEAKLKNLLKQEKIQLWNPPYTSDNNQPGQQQMQELAERYAPQVSLSVPEVGVALESIRVQAVNRGKGNKTFRETNVASLELLLPRDARKDLKTKNYMETRLDVLVQELVDRIGEEHGLRYIRLILSGKTLCPDKRLDEQGVKNHSKIMVLRVTDNELKQQMHKEEEERKNKEEKKKSQDKSLQRTQKGFQILSERDGSEDPITTPFLEIADQRGNPLKIPDKERKALILAMGFHEKGRSLMKRKQYDNAVCHLLKADGQFRKCDSALLTAVDNYAVLQLDIVWCHRALEALSCLDDAKSRLQTAERCFLQCYGEQQERLMMIKGNTGREQVLFLRLYLLQSLLSYLEGNDTQARDKLSKVESLYSRLCLDSEKMNQLLLLGFTEREARLALRACQGDLQDAIVHITNHRKEKEDLKHRERQKRRTRMDNISTLTAMGYSRRDAARALHRADGDMNKACGILLDASMAARATNNNTEGVVSPEKVEQLLYLGFERDASEAALRQTGGDVQSATQLLLENRGVLPSELLPVSPPSTSPSTSSPSSEEPTTSSTSTEDDDLVNEVLEDISRHEEDYLDLTLEEEQELIGVIKSYLSRGPAPTV
;
A
#
# COMPACT_ATOMS: atom_id res chain seq x y z
N MET A 1 27.84 52.83 1.09
CA MET A 1 28.52 52.86 2.40
C MET A 1 27.78 51.88 3.30
N SER A 2 28.10 50.58 3.22
CA SER A 2 29.08 49.89 4.08
C SER A 2 28.60 49.77 5.53
N ASN A 3 28.18 48.57 5.95
CA ASN A 3 28.98 47.76 6.90
C ASN A 3 28.32 46.39 7.19
N GLN A 4 29.14 45.34 6.99
CA GLN A 4 28.93 43.95 7.38
C GLN A 4 29.02 43.77 8.91
N THR A 5 28.56 42.63 9.42
CA THR A 5 29.44 41.75 10.22
C THR A 5 29.07 40.27 10.02
N THR A 6 30.12 39.45 10.00
CA THR A 6 30.29 38.10 9.46
C THR A 6 30.44 37.07 10.57
N LEU A 7 30.34 35.77 10.26
CA LEU A 7 31.21 34.74 10.85
C LEU A 7 31.46 33.59 9.84
N GLN A 8 32.74 33.34 9.58
CA GLN A 8 33.30 32.38 8.63
C GLN A 8 33.56 31.00 9.27
N GLY A 9 33.56 29.96 8.43
CA GLY A 9 34.27 28.71 8.66
C GLY A 9 34.82 28.16 7.33
N ASN A 10 36.14 28.19 7.16
CA ASN A 10 36.89 27.66 6.01
C ASN A 10 36.91 26.12 6.02
N SER A 11 36.69 25.48 4.88
CA SER A 11 37.63 24.46 4.37
C SER A 11 37.44 24.19 2.88
N SER A 12 38.55 23.95 2.22
CA SER A 12 38.78 23.73 0.80
C SER A 12 38.00 22.56 0.20
N ASN A 13 37.49 22.72 -1.02
CA ASN A 13 37.51 21.62 -1.99
C ASN A 13 37.49 22.11 -3.45
N ARG A 14 38.31 21.46 -4.27
CA ARG A 14 38.47 21.65 -5.72
C ARG A 14 37.14 21.42 -6.46
N PRO A 15 36.94 22.03 -7.65
CA PRO A 15 35.74 21.79 -8.43
C PRO A 15 35.81 20.40 -9.08
N THR A 16 34.96 19.48 -8.61
CA THR A 16 34.47 18.38 -9.45
C THR A 16 33.41 18.94 -10.39
N LEU A 17 33.67 18.87 -11.69
CA LEU A 17 32.67 19.13 -12.73
C LEU A 17 31.49 18.15 -12.55
N SER A 18 30.45 18.59 -11.85
CA SER A 18 29.15 17.93 -11.87
C SER A 18 28.46 18.27 -13.18
N LEU A 19 28.28 17.28 -14.05
CA LEU A 19 27.34 17.38 -15.16
C LEU A 19 25.94 17.72 -14.61
N SER A 20 25.32 18.76 -15.17
CA SER A 20 24.02 19.31 -14.76
C SER A 20 22.90 18.26 -14.77
N PRO A 21 21.99 18.24 -13.77
CA PRO A 21 20.82 17.33 -13.71
C PRO A 21 19.83 17.47 -14.87
N CYS A 22 19.85 18.58 -15.63
CA CYS A 22 18.92 18.80 -16.74
C CYS A 22 19.10 17.84 -17.93
N LEU A 23 20.30 17.33 -18.18
CA LEU A 23 20.56 16.51 -19.38
C LEU A 23 20.14 15.04 -19.22
N LEU A 24 20.14 14.50 -17.99
CA LEU A 24 19.61 13.17 -17.71
C LEU A 24 18.06 13.15 -17.73
N SER A 25 17.42 14.22 -17.28
CA SER A 25 15.95 14.36 -17.30
C SER A 25 15.38 14.41 -18.72
N CYS A 26 16.07 15.04 -19.68
CA CYS A 26 15.62 15.13 -21.07
C CYS A 26 15.81 13.82 -21.85
N SER A 27 16.86 13.05 -21.55
CA SER A 27 17.16 11.81 -22.30
C SER A 27 16.26 10.64 -21.86
N LEU A 28 15.88 10.57 -20.59
CA LEU A 28 14.92 9.58 -20.09
C LEU A 28 13.49 9.83 -20.62
N SER A 29 13.03 11.09 -20.66
CA SER A 29 11.69 11.44 -21.16
C SER A 29 11.49 11.16 -22.66
N LEU A 30 12.53 11.33 -23.48
CA LEU A 30 12.51 11.01 -24.91
C LEU A 30 12.38 9.50 -25.16
N SER A 31 13.12 8.67 -24.42
CA SER A 31 13.08 7.21 -24.57
C SER A 31 11.74 6.57 -24.14
N PHE A 32 11.09 7.16 -23.13
CA PHE A 32 9.77 6.72 -22.66
C PHE A 32 8.67 7.03 -23.68
N SER A 33 8.79 8.17 -24.36
CA SER A 33 7.84 8.61 -25.37
C SER A 33 7.79 7.69 -26.59
N GLU A 34 8.94 7.23 -27.07
CA GLU A 34 9.02 6.31 -28.20
C GLU A 34 8.42 4.93 -27.89
N ALA A 35 8.60 4.43 -26.65
CA ALA A 35 8.09 3.13 -26.23
C ALA A 35 6.56 3.07 -26.18
N MET A 36 5.88 4.14 -25.74
CA MET A 36 4.41 4.21 -25.74
C MET A 36 3.83 4.27 -27.16
N GLU A 37 4.48 5.00 -28.06
CA GLU A 37 4.07 5.11 -29.47
C GLU A 37 4.22 3.77 -30.20
N GLU A 38 5.33 3.06 -29.99
CA GLU A 38 5.54 1.72 -30.53
C GLU A 38 4.47 0.75 -30.00
N GLN A 39 4.18 0.80 -28.70
CA GLN A 39 3.14 -0.03 -28.09
C GLN A 39 1.75 0.24 -28.68
N ASN A 40 1.36 1.51 -28.85
CA ASN A 40 0.10 1.89 -29.49
C ASN A 40 0.04 1.35 -30.94
N THR A 41 1.10 1.58 -31.70
CA THR A 41 1.18 1.15 -33.11
C THR A 41 1.06 -0.36 -33.24
N GLU A 42 1.81 -1.13 -32.44
CA GLU A 42 1.70 -2.58 -32.42
C GLU A 42 0.29 -3.03 -32.00
N ALA A 43 -0.33 -2.38 -31.02
CA ALA A 43 -1.68 -2.73 -30.55
C ALA A 43 -2.74 -2.51 -31.64
N LYS A 44 -2.71 -1.37 -32.34
CA LYS A 44 -3.57 -1.08 -33.50
C LYS A 44 -3.46 -2.16 -34.57
N LEU A 45 -2.23 -2.49 -34.97
CA LEU A 45 -1.98 -3.50 -35.99
C LEU A 45 -2.42 -4.90 -35.54
N LYS A 46 -2.13 -5.30 -34.29
CA LYS A 46 -2.61 -6.57 -33.71
C LYS A 46 -4.14 -6.66 -33.72
N ASN A 47 -4.84 -5.55 -33.44
CA ASN A 47 -6.30 -5.51 -33.48
C ASN A 47 -6.84 -5.70 -34.91
N LEU A 48 -6.26 -5.02 -35.91
CA LEU A 48 -6.63 -5.20 -37.32
C LEU A 48 -6.39 -6.64 -37.79
N LEU A 49 -5.21 -7.19 -37.51
CA LEU A 49 -4.87 -8.57 -37.82
C LEU A 49 -5.87 -9.55 -37.20
N LYS A 50 -6.26 -9.32 -35.95
CA LYS A 50 -7.25 -10.16 -35.24
C LYS A 50 -8.65 -10.06 -35.86
N GLN A 51 -9.09 -8.87 -36.25
CA GLN A 51 -10.39 -8.65 -36.90
C GLN A 51 -10.47 -9.41 -38.23
N GLU A 52 -9.39 -9.38 -39.01
CA GLU A 52 -9.30 -10.06 -40.30
C GLU A 52 -8.87 -11.53 -40.19
N LYS A 53 -8.64 -12.02 -38.96
CA LYS A 53 -8.13 -13.37 -38.67
C LYS A 53 -6.83 -13.71 -39.40
N ILE A 54 -6.01 -12.70 -39.64
CA ILE A 54 -4.72 -12.83 -40.32
C ILE A 54 -3.67 -13.34 -39.33
N GLN A 55 -3.03 -14.44 -39.70
CA GLN A 55 -1.92 -15.02 -38.96
C GLN A 55 -0.64 -14.76 -39.74
N LEU A 56 0.12 -13.73 -39.33
CA LEU A 56 1.33 -13.33 -40.05
C LEU A 56 2.40 -14.43 -40.13
N TRP A 57 2.37 -15.40 -39.21
CA TRP A 57 3.31 -16.53 -39.18
C TRP A 57 2.95 -17.67 -40.15
N ASN A 58 1.83 -17.58 -40.88
CA ASN A 58 1.40 -18.56 -41.87
C ASN A 58 1.50 -17.99 -43.30
N PRO A 59 1.49 -18.86 -44.33
CA PRO A 59 1.33 -18.43 -45.72
C PRO A 59 0.03 -17.64 -45.94
N PRO A 60 0.01 -16.62 -46.82
CA PRO A 60 1.09 -16.17 -47.70
C PRO A 60 2.06 -15.15 -47.06
N TYR A 61 1.84 -14.72 -45.81
CA TYR A 61 2.62 -13.68 -45.14
C TYR A 61 4.00 -14.16 -44.68
N THR A 62 4.10 -15.44 -44.36
CA THR A 62 5.36 -16.13 -44.09
C THR A 62 5.48 -17.34 -45.00
N SER A 63 6.55 -17.39 -45.78
CA SER A 63 6.90 -18.55 -46.62
C SER A 63 7.39 -19.73 -45.78
N ASP A 64 7.49 -20.93 -46.36
CA ASP A 64 8.03 -22.13 -45.69
C ASP A 64 9.47 -21.90 -45.15
N ASN A 65 10.23 -21.01 -45.79
CA ASN A 65 11.57 -20.60 -45.36
C ASN A 65 11.57 -19.52 -44.27
N ASN A 66 10.41 -19.18 -43.71
CA ASN A 66 10.18 -18.14 -42.69
C ASN A 66 10.51 -16.71 -43.14
N GLN A 67 10.68 -16.51 -44.44
CA GLN A 67 10.88 -15.20 -45.04
C GLN A 67 9.54 -14.47 -45.20
N PRO A 68 9.52 -13.13 -45.09
CA PRO A 68 8.31 -12.36 -45.32
C PRO A 68 7.85 -12.55 -46.77
N GLY A 69 6.55 -12.78 -46.95
CA GLY A 69 5.90 -12.66 -48.25
C GLY A 69 5.92 -11.18 -48.64
N GLN A 70 6.98 -10.73 -49.32
CA GLN A 70 7.27 -9.31 -49.54
C GLN A 70 6.08 -8.55 -50.13
N GLN A 71 5.44 -9.15 -51.14
CA GLN A 71 4.27 -8.56 -51.79
C GLN A 71 3.08 -8.47 -50.83
N GLN A 72 2.75 -9.54 -50.13
CA GLN A 72 1.58 -9.58 -49.24
C GLN A 72 1.78 -8.72 -47.99
N MET A 73 3.01 -8.61 -47.48
CA MET A 73 3.36 -7.73 -46.36
C MET A 73 3.29 -6.25 -46.79
N GLN A 74 3.74 -5.93 -47.99
CA GLN A 74 3.66 -4.57 -48.56
C GLN A 74 2.19 -4.18 -48.82
N GLU A 75 1.41 -5.06 -49.45
CA GLU A 75 -0.03 -4.87 -49.65
C GLU A 75 -0.78 -4.67 -48.32
N LEU A 76 -0.40 -5.42 -47.27
CA LEU A 76 -0.97 -5.27 -45.94
C LEU A 76 -0.57 -3.94 -45.30
N ALA A 77 0.68 -3.51 -45.47
CA ALA A 77 1.15 -2.22 -44.97
C ALA A 77 0.46 -1.04 -45.67
N GLU A 78 0.30 -1.09 -46.99
CA GLU A 78 -0.43 -0.10 -47.78
C GLU A 78 -1.92 -0.03 -47.39
N ARG A 79 -2.51 -1.19 -47.09
CA ARG A 79 -3.92 -1.28 -46.66
C ARG A 79 -4.14 -0.78 -45.23
N TYR A 80 -3.19 -1.00 -44.32
CA TYR A 80 -3.32 -0.62 -42.91
C TYR A 80 -2.81 0.79 -42.61
N ALA A 81 -1.83 1.31 -43.35
CA ALA A 81 -1.34 2.70 -43.23
C ALA A 81 -2.44 3.77 -43.12
N PRO A 82 -3.42 3.85 -44.05
CA PRO A 82 -4.49 4.83 -43.93
C PRO A 82 -5.43 4.57 -42.73
N GLN A 83 -5.57 3.32 -42.29
CA GLN A 83 -6.44 2.96 -41.16
C GLN A 83 -5.84 3.34 -39.81
N VAL A 84 -4.51 3.23 -39.66
CA VAL A 84 -3.79 3.61 -38.43
C VAL A 84 -3.24 5.04 -38.47
N SER A 85 -3.41 5.75 -39.60
CA SER A 85 -2.92 7.12 -39.83
C SER A 85 -1.39 7.27 -39.71
N LEU A 86 -0.64 6.25 -40.16
CA LEU A 86 0.83 6.24 -40.17
C LEU A 86 1.35 6.05 -41.60
N SER A 87 2.63 6.32 -41.82
CA SER A 87 3.25 6.08 -43.12
C SER A 87 3.39 4.57 -43.41
N VAL A 88 3.34 4.19 -44.70
CA VAL A 88 3.54 2.79 -45.13
C VAL A 88 4.85 2.19 -44.60
N PRO A 89 6.00 2.92 -44.60
CA PRO A 89 7.24 2.41 -44.02
C PRO A 89 7.14 2.10 -42.52
N GLU A 90 6.51 2.97 -41.73
CA GLU A 90 6.33 2.76 -40.28
C GLU A 90 5.47 1.54 -40.00
N VAL A 91 4.36 1.39 -40.74
CA VAL A 91 3.48 0.22 -40.63
C VAL A 91 4.20 -1.05 -41.07
N GLY A 92 4.97 -1.01 -42.16
CA GLY A 92 5.74 -2.14 -42.64
C GLY A 92 6.75 -2.63 -41.60
N VAL A 93 7.48 -1.70 -40.95
CA VAL A 93 8.43 -2.02 -39.87
C VAL A 93 7.71 -2.66 -38.68
N ALA A 94 6.57 -2.10 -38.27
CA ALA A 94 5.79 -2.65 -37.15
C ALA A 94 5.18 -4.02 -37.48
N LEU A 95 4.61 -4.22 -38.67
CA LEU A 95 4.07 -5.51 -39.13
C LEU A 95 5.17 -6.58 -39.19
N GLU A 96 6.35 -6.23 -39.69
CA GLU A 96 7.48 -7.15 -39.72
C GLU A 96 7.97 -7.49 -38.30
N SER A 97 8.01 -6.52 -37.39
CA SER A 97 8.29 -6.78 -35.98
C SER A 97 7.30 -7.79 -35.38
N ILE A 98 6.00 -7.61 -35.63
CA ILE A 98 4.95 -8.53 -35.15
C ILE A 98 5.13 -9.93 -35.78
N ARG A 99 5.36 -10.01 -37.10
CA ARG A 99 5.55 -11.27 -37.83
C ARG A 99 6.75 -12.05 -37.28
N VAL A 100 7.91 -11.40 -37.19
CA VAL A 100 9.15 -12.00 -36.68
C VAL A 100 8.97 -12.51 -35.26
N GLN A 101 8.32 -11.72 -34.39
CA GLN A 101 8.01 -12.15 -33.03
C GLN A 101 7.11 -13.40 -33.01
N ALA A 102 6.09 -13.46 -33.88
CA ALA A 102 5.17 -14.59 -33.93
C ALA A 102 5.82 -15.86 -34.50
N VAL A 103 6.60 -15.74 -35.58
CA VAL A 103 7.32 -16.86 -36.20
C VAL A 103 8.35 -17.46 -35.24
N ASN A 104 9.16 -16.61 -34.60
CA ASN A 104 10.17 -17.08 -33.65
C ASN A 104 9.53 -17.73 -32.43
N ARG A 105 8.41 -17.19 -31.95
CA ARG A 105 7.61 -17.83 -30.88
C ARG A 105 7.05 -19.19 -31.30
N GLY A 106 6.56 -19.30 -32.53
CA GLY A 106 6.06 -20.57 -33.07
C GLY A 106 7.15 -21.64 -33.13
N LYS A 107 8.32 -21.28 -33.67
CA LYS A 107 9.49 -22.17 -33.71
C LYS A 107 9.95 -22.59 -32.33
N GLY A 108 10.20 -21.63 -31.44
CA GLY A 108 10.68 -21.93 -30.09
C GLY A 108 9.68 -22.71 -29.25
N ASN A 109 8.37 -22.56 -29.49
CA ASN A 109 7.36 -23.42 -28.85
C ASN A 109 7.42 -24.86 -29.37
N LYS A 110 7.62 -25.07 -30.67
CA LYS A 110 7.75 -26.41 -31.26
C LYS A 110 9.00 -27.11 -30.74
N THR A 111 10.16 -26.45 -30.81
CA THR A 111 11.43 -26.98 -30.32
C THR A 111 11.35 -27.31 -28.83
N PHE A 112 10.80 -26.41 -28.01
CA PHE A 112 10.67 -26.65 -26.58
C PHE A 112 9.76 -27.85 -26.25
N ARG A 113 8.67 -28.03 -26.99
CA ARG A 113 7.77 -29.18 -26.80
C ARG A 113 8.42 -30.51 -27.20
N GLU A 114 9.20 -30.52 -28.28
CA GLU A 114 9.79 -31.74 -28.84
C GLU A 114 11.08 -32.16 -28.14
N THR A 115 11.92 -31.20 -27.72
CA THR A 115 13.28 -31.48 -27.23
C THR A 115 13.60 -30.88 -25.86
N ASN A 116 12.65 -30.17 -25.23
CA ASN A 116 12.85 -29.43 -23.97
C ASN A 116 13.97 -28.36 -24.06
N VAL A 117 14.24 -27.87 -25.27
CA VAL A 117 15.20 -26.80 -25.55
C VAL A 117 14.43 -25.49 -25.69
N ALA A 118 14.71 -24.53 -24.82
CA ALA A 118 14.12 -23.20 -24.84
C ALA A 118 14.86 -22.29 -25.83
N SER A 119 14.10 -21.48 -26.57
CA SER A 119 14.66 -20.40 -27.39
C SER A 119 14.70 -19.12 -26.56
N LEU A 120 15.89 -18.56 -26.36
CA LEU A 120 16.12 -17.33 -25.62
C LEU A 120 16.44 -16.19 -26.60
N GLU A 121 15.88 -15.00 -26.40
CA GLU A 121 16.21 -13.82 -27.21
C GLU A 121 17.39 -13.08 -26.58
N LEU A 122 18.52 -12.99 -27.28
CA LEU A 122 19.73 -12.30 -26.84
C LEU A 122 19.77 -10.84 -27.34
N LEU A 123 19.93 -9.90 -26.42
CA LEU A 123 20.19 -8.50 -26.73
C LEU A 123 21.70 -8.23 -26.64
N LEU A 124 22.39 -8.37 -27.77
CA LEU A 124 23.85 -8.22 -27.86
C LEU A 124 24.30 -6.74 -27.82
N PRO A 125 25.57 -6.47 -27.43
CA PRO A 125 26.19 -5.15 -27.56
C PRO A 125 26.23 -4.67 -29.03
N ARG A 126 26.16 -3.36 -29.29
CA ARG A 126 26.09 -2.80 -30.67
C ARG A 126 27.21 -3.32 -31.59
N ASP A 127 28.41 -3.45 -31.05
CA ASP A 127 29.61 -3.84 -31.81
C ASP A 127 29.66 -5.35 -32.12
N ALA A 128 28.83 -6.14 -31.43
CA ALA A 128 28.69 -7.58 -31.61
C ALA A 128 27.45 -7.97 -32.41
N ARG A 129 26.55 -7.01 -32.65
CA ARG A 129 25.41 -7.19 -33.54
C ARG A 129 25.91 -7.18 -34.97
N LYS A 130 25.61 -8.24 -35.72
CA LYS A 130 25.79 -8.24 -37.18
C LYS A 130 24.89 -7.18 -37.85
N ASP A 131 23.73 -6.87 -37.26
CA ASP A 131 22.79 -5.82 -37.69
C ASP A 131 21.95 -5.30 -36.48
N LEU A 132 21.68 -3.99 -36.40
CA LEU A 132 21.02 -3.31 -35.27
C LEU A 132 19.54 -3.70 -35.09
N LYS A 133 18.89 -4.11 -36.19
CA LYS A 133 17.45 -4.48 -36.21
C LYS A 133 17.20 -5.98 -36.03
N THR A 134 18.22 -6.83 -36.12
CA THR A 134 18.06 -8.28 -36.03
C THR A 134 18.11 -8.74 -34.57
N LYS A 135 17.00 -9.34 -34.10
CA LYS A 135 16.93 -10.01 -32.80
C LYS A 135 17.79 -11.27 -32.85
N ASN A 136 18.73 -11.42 -31.92
CA ASN A 136 19.55 -12.63 -31.82
C ASN A 136 18.82 -13.63 -30.93
N TYR A 137 18.87 -14.91 -31.29
CA TYR A 137 18.26 -15.97 -30.49
C TYR A 137 19.30 -17.05 -30.25
N MET A 138 19.23 -17.68 -29.08
CA MET A 138 20.06 -18.82 -28.75
C MET A 138 19.23 -19.89 -28.08
N GLU A 139 19.47 -21.13 -28.49
CA GLU A 139 18.74 -22.29 -28.00
C GLU A 139 19.52 -22.99 -26.87
N THR A 140 18.84 -23.26 -25.76
CA THR A 140 19.44 -23.96 -24.63
C THR A 140 18.39 -24.71 -23.83
N ARG A 141 18.79 -25.82 -23.20
CA ARG A 141 17.98 -26.38 -22.13
C ARG A 141 17.99 -25.45 -20.91
N LEU A 142 16.94 -25.49 -20.11
CA LEU A 142 16.79 -24.61 -18.93
C LEU A 142 17.43 -25.19 -17.66
N ASP A 143 17.86 -26.45 -17.69
CA ASP A 143 18.47 -27.17 -16.57
C ASP A 143 19.98 -26.95 -16.44
N VAL A 144 20.61 -26.27 -17.39
CA VAL A 144 22.05 -25.98 -17.42
C VAL A 144 22.43 -24.78 -16.55
N LEU A 145 23.71 -24.69 -16.18
CA LEU A 145 24.27 -23.54 -15.49
C LEU A 145 24.37 -22.32 -16.40
N VAL A 146 24.28 -21.12 -15.82
CA VAL A 146 24.47 -19.86 -16.56
C VAL A 146 25.88 -19.76 -17.14
N GLN A 147 26.91 -20.30 -16.47
CA GLN A 147 28.27 -20.30 -16.99
C GLN A 147 28.37 -21.01 -18.36
N GLU A 148 27.70 -22.15 -18.54
CA GLU A 148 27.67 -22.87 -19.82
C GLU A 148 26.97 -22.06 -20.94
N LEU A 149 26.06 -21.16 -20.57
CA LEU A 149 25.41 -20.24 -21.49
C LEU A 149 26.35 -19.10 -21.88
N VAL A 150 27.08 -18.56 -20.90
CA VAL A 150 28.11 -17.53 -21.07
C VAL A 150 29.21 -18.02 -22.01
N ASP A 151 29.71 -19.24 -21.80
CA ASP A 151 30.78 -19.80 -22.61
C ASP A 151 30.34 -19.96 -24.07
N ARG A 152 29.13 -20.49 -24.30
CA ARG A 152 28.56 -20.62 -25.66
C ARG A 152 28.35 -19.30 -26.37
N ILE A 153 27.81 -18.27 -25.68
CA ILE A 153 27.66 -16.94 -26.29
C ILE A 153 29.04 -16.35 -26.61
N GLY A 154 30.02 -16.58 -25.74
CA GLY A 154 31.39 -16.14 -25.94
C GLY A 154 32.04 -16.77 -27.18
N GLU A 155 31.85 -18.07 -27.38
CA GLU A 155 32.30 -18.83 -28.54
C GLU A 155 31.58 -18.40 -29.84
N GLU A 156 30.25 -18.32 -29.83
CA GLU A 156 29.43 -18.04 -31.02
C GLU A 156 29.60 -16.59 -31.53
N HIS A 157 29.71 -15.64 -30.60
CA HIS A 157 29.76 -14.20 -30.93
C HIS A 157 31.16 -13.57 -30.74
N GLY A 158 32.19 -14.35 -30.42
CA GLY A 158 33.55 -13.86 -30.24
C GLY A 158 33.69 -12.87 -29.07
N LEU A 159 32.86 -13.04 -28.04
CA LEU A 159 32.82 -12.15 -26.89
C LEU A 159 33.62 -12.76 -25.74
N ARG A 160 34.69 -12.08 -25.33
CA ARG A 160 35.41 -12.41 -24.10
C ARG A 160 34.81 -11.62 -22.95
N TYR A 161 34.65 -12.27 -21.79
CA TYR A 161 34.17 -11.66 -20.54
C TYR A 161 32.80 -10.98 -20.70
N ILE A 162 31.73 -11.78 -20.63
CA ILE A 162 30.36 -11.30 -20.84
C ILE A 162 29.46 -11.51 -19.62
N ARG A 163 28.46 -10.63 -19.50
CA ARG A 163 27.44 -10.70 -18.45
C ARG A 163 26.04 -10.83 -19.05
N LEU A 164 25.21 -11.68 -18.45
CA LEU A 164 23.84 -11.95 -18.87
C LEU A 164 22.83 -11.32 -17.89
N ILE A 165 21.83 -10.61 -18.41
CA ILE A 165 20.80 -9.92 -17.61
C ILE A 165 19.41 -10.32 -18.09
N LEU A 166 18.56 -10.78 -17.18
CA LEU A 166 17.15 -11.11 -17.42
C LEU A 166 16.27 -10.17 -16.59
N SER A 167 15.36 -9.43 -17.25
CA SER A 167 14.38 -8.55 -16.58
C SER A 167 14.99 -7.64 -15.50
N GLY A 168 16.14 -7.03 -15.80
CA GLY A 168 16.87 -6.12 -14.90
C GLY A 168 17.70 -6.78 -13.80
N LYS A 169 17.84 -8.12 -13.81
CA LYS A 169 18.67 -8.88 -12.87
C LYS A 169 19.82 -9.58 -13.59
N THR A 170 21.05 -9.41 -13.11
CA THR A 170 22.21 -10.19 -13.57
C THR A 170 22.05 -11.65 -13.16
N LEU A 171 22.24 -12.57 -14.11
CA LEU A 171 22.20 -14.00 -13.87
C LEU A 171 23.52 -14.46 -13.20
N CYS A 172 23.41 -15.26 -12.14
CA CYS A 172 24.55 -15.81 -11.42
C CYS A 172 25.13 -17.00 -12.20
N PRO A 173 26.44 -17.03 -12.50
CA PRO A 173 27.09 -18.09 -13.30
C PRO A 173 26.95 -19.48 -12.68
N ASP A 174 26.97 -19.58 -11.36
CA ASP A 174 26.95 -20.84 -10.60
C ASP A 174 25.55 -21.44 -10.37
N LYS A 175 24.50 -20.83 -10.92
CA LYS A 175 23.11 -21.26 -10.74
C LYS A 175 22.47 -21.67 -12.06
N ARG A 176 21.44 -22.52 -11.99
CA ARG A 176 20.69 -22.98 -13.16
C ARG A 176 19.83 -21.86 -13.76
N LEU A 177 19.49 -21.98 -15.04
CA LEU A 177 18.67 -20.99 -15.74
C LEU A 177 17.22 -20.98 -15.22
N ASP A 178 16.61 -22.16 -15.05
CA ASP A 178 15.24 -22.32 -14.54
C ASP A 178 15.06 -21.76 -13.12
N GLU A 179 16.02 -21.99 -12.22
CA GLU A 179 16.03 -21.48 -10.84
C GLU A 179 16.06 -19.95 -10.75
N GLN A 180 16.51 -19.28 -11.81
CA GLN A 180 16.65 -17.82 -11.89
C GLN A 180 15.53 -17.17 -12.70
N GLY A 181 14.48 -17.94 -13.03
CA GLY A 181 13.27 -17.44 -13.70
C GLY A 181 13.37 -17.35 -15.22
N VAL A 182 14.38 -18.00 -15.83
CA VAL A 182 14.48 -18.13 -17.29
C VAL A 182 13.44 -19.13 -17.75
N LYS A 183 12.61 -18.72 -18.72
CA LYS A 183 11.56 -19.53 -19.35
C LYS A 183 11.79 -19.57 -20.86
N ASN A 184 11.03 -20.39 -21.57
CA ASN A 184 11.03 -20.35 -23.03
C ASN A 184 10.61 -18.94 -23.52
N HIS A 185 11.34 -18.40 -24.50
CA HIS A 185 11.22 -17.03 -25.01
C HIS A 185 11.59 -15.91 -24.03
N SER A 186 12.38 -16.20 -22.98
CA SER A 186 12.98 -15.18 -22.12
C SER A 186 13.94 -14.27 -22.91
N LYS A 187 13.93 -12.96 -22.62
CA LYS A 187 14.82 -11.96 -23.22
C LYS A 187 16.02 -11.69 -22.32
N ILE A 188 17.23 -12.01 -22.77
CA ILE A 188 18.48 -11.91 -22.03
C ILE A 188 19.40 -10.87 -22.67
N MET A 189 19.82 -9.87 -21.93
CA MET A 189 20.78 -8.88 -22.39
C MET A 189 22.21 -9.33 -22.14
N VAL A 190 23.06 -9.20 -23.16
CA VAL A 190 24.48 -9.56 -23.13
C VAL A 190 25.30 -8.28 -23.13
N LEU A 191 26.20 -8.14 -22.16
CA LEU A 191 27.13 -7.02 -22.04
C LEU A 191 28.57 -7.53 -22.16
N ARG A 192 29.40 -6.90 -23.01
CA ARG A 192 30.85 -7.14 -23.07
C ARG A 192 31.53 -6.32 -21.99
N VAL A 193 32.50 -6.90 -21.31
CA VAL A 193 33.16 -6.27 -20.17
C VAL A 193 34.64 -6.61 -20.22
N THR A 194 35.60 -5.67 -20.09
CA THR A 194 37.02 -6.08 -19.93
C THR A 194 37.25 -6.73 -18.56
N ASP A 195 38.33 -7.48 -18.32
CA ASP A 195 38.55 -8.16 -17.02
C ASP A 195 38.59 -7.18 -15.83
N ASN A 196 39.12 -5.96 -16.04
CA ASN A 196 39.11 -4.88 -15.05
C ASN A 196 37.74 -4.19 -14.96
N GLU A 197 37.06 -3.95 -16.08
CA GLU A 197 35.68 -3.45 -16.04
C GLU A 197 34.74 -4.51 -15.46
N LEU A 198 34.98 -5.81 -15.61
CA LEU A 198 34.17 -6.90 -15.10
C LEU A 198 34.37 -6.98 -13.61
N LYS A 199 35.61 -6.84 -13.09
CA LYS A 199 35.84 -6.73 -11.64
C LYS A 199 35.23 -5.45 -11.07
N GLN A 200 35.37 -4.30 -11.73
CA GLN A 200 34.77 -3.05 -11.28
C GLN A 200 33.24 -3.05 -11.39
N GLN A 201 32.69 -3.68 -12.42
CA GLN A 201 31.27 -3.75 -12.67
C GLN A 201 30.63 -4.86 -11.86
N MET A 202 31.27 -6.00 -11.64
CA MET A 202 30.92 -7.00 -10.64
C MET A 202 30.90 -6.37 -9.25
N HIS A 203 31.90 -5.56 -8.89
CA HIS A 203 31.89 -4.83 -7.62
C HIS A 203 30.74 -3.83 -7.57
N LYS A 204 30.54 -3.01 -8.62
CA LYS A 204 29.41 -2.07 -8.72
C LYS A 204 28.06 -2.78 -8.72
N GLU A 205 27.94 -3.94 -9.34
CA GLU A 205 26.72 -4.74 -9.41
C GLU A 205 26.47 -5.49 -8.13
N GLU A 206 27.51 -5.98 -7.47
CA GLU A 206 27.40 -6.59 -6.16
C GLU A 206 27.01 -5.53 -5.13
N GLU A 207 27.56 -4.32 -5.25
CA GLU A 207 27.17 -3.15 -4.47
C GLU A 207 25.75 -2.68 -4.82
N GLU A 208 25.36 -2.63 -6.09
CA GLU A 208 23.98 -2.37 -6.52
C GLU A 208 23.02 -3.48 -6.05
N ARG A 209 23.45 -4.74 -6.04
CA ARG A 209 22.66 -5.89 -5.59
C ARG A 209 22.50 -5.84 -4.08
N LYS A 210 23.57 -5.51 -3.34
CA LYS A 210 23.53 -5.24 -1.90
C LYS A 210 22.59 -4.08 -1.61
N ASN A 211 22.72 -2.97 -2.33
CA ASN A 211 21.84 -1.80 -2.20
C ASN A 211 20.37 -2.14 -2.53
N LYS A 212 20.11 -2.94 -3.59
CA LYS A 212 18.75 -3.40 -3.93
C LYS A 212 18.19 -4.35 -2.88
N GLU A 213 19.00 -5.26 -2.36
CA GLU A 213 18.60 -6.19 -1.31
C GLU A 213 18.36 -5.47 0.02
N GLU A 214 19.19 -4.48 0.36
CA GLU A 214 18.99 -3.59 1.50
C GLU A 214 17.75 -2.71 1.34
N LYS A 215 17.53 -2.14 0.15
CA LYS A 215 16.30 -1.38 -0.17
C LYS A 215 15.07 -2.27 0.00
N LYS A 216 15.10 -3.51 -0.51
CA LYS A 216 14.02 -4.48 -0.33
C LYS A 216 13.81 -4.85 1.12
N LYS A 217 14.88 -5.14 1.87
CA LYS A 217 14.80 -5.42 3.33
C LYS A 217 14.24 -4.22 4.10
N SER A 218 14.64 -3.01 3.74
CA SER A 218 14.13 -1.77 4.33
C SER A 218 12.64 -1.59 4.04
N GLN A 219 12.21 -1.87 2.80
CA GLN A 219 10.81 -1.82 2.39
C GLN A 219 9.96 -2.87 3.11
N ASP A 220 10.43 -4.11 3.21
CA ASP A 220 9.76 -5.18 3.97
C ASP A 220 9.64 -4.83 5.46
N LYS A 221 10.71 -4.25 6.05
CA LYS A 221 10.67 -3.74 7.42
C LYS A 221 9.63 -2.62 7.58
N SER A 222 9.61 -1.65 6.65
CA SER A 222 8.62 -0.57 6.66
C SER A 222 7.19 -1.11 6.62
N LEU A 223 6.91 -2.07 5.74
CA LEU A 223 5.59 -2.71 5.65
C LEU A 223 5.21 -3.42 6.95
N GLN A 224 6.14 -4.15 7.58
CA GLN A 224 5.91 -4.83 8.84
C GLN A 224 5.65 -3.85 9.99
N ARG A 225 6.39 -2.75 10.05
CA ARG A 225 6.19 -1.69 11.04
C ARG A 225 4.82 -1.06 10.91
N THR A 226 4.44 -0.66 9.69
CA THR A 226 3.10 -0.13 9.40
C THR A 226 2.01 -1.15 9.75
N GLN A 227 2.21 -2.43 9.42
CA GLN A 227 1.27 -3.49 9.78
C GLN A 227 1.07 -3.60 11.29
N LYS A 228 2.17 -3.64 12.06
CA LYS A 228 2.12 -3.76 13.52
C LYS A 228 1.45 -2.53 14.15
N GLY A 229 1.84 -1.32 13.75
CA GLY A 229 1.25 -0.08 14.28
C GLY A 229 -0.27 -0.03 14.11
N PHE A 230 -0.78 -0.31 12.90
CA PHE A 230 -2.22 -0.35 12.66
C PHE A 230 -2.93 -1.57 13.27
N GLN A 231 -2.22 -2.70 13.44
CA GLN A 231 -2.77 -3.86 14.15
C GLN A 231 -3.02 -3.51 15.62
N ILE A 232 -2.05 -2.89 16.28
CA ILE A 232 -2.18 -2.41 17.67
C ILE A 232 -3.37 -1.43 17.76
N LEU A 233 -3.44 -0.44 16.87
CA LEU A 233 -4.56 0.52 16.84
C LEU A 233 -5.92 -0.14 16.61
N SER A 234 -5.98 -1.24 15.84
CA SER A 234 -7.22 -1.97 15.56
C SER A 234 -7.71 -2.83 16.73
N GLU A 235 -6.81 -3.18 17.65
CA GLU A 235 -7.12 -3.96 18.86
C GLU A 235 -7.57 -3.07 20.01
N ARG A 236 -7.19 -1.78 19.99
CA ARG A 236 -7.66 -0.77 20.95
C ARG A 236 -9.13 -0.46 20.69
N ASP A 237 -9.98 -0.77 21.67
CA ASP A 237 -11.43 -0.54 21.63
C ASP A 237 -11.82 0.89 22.08
N GLY A 238 -10.83 1.72 22.43
CA GLY A 238 -11.06 3.07 22.95
C GLY A 238 -11.60 3.09 24.37
N SER A 239 -11.49 1.99 25.13
CA SER A 239 -11.86 1.92 26.56
C SER A 239 -10.87 2.66 27.47
N GLU A 240 -9.62 2.81 27.06
CA GLU A 240 -8.57 3.52 27.80
C GLU A 240 -8.56 5.04 27.53
N ASP A 241 -7.65 5.77 28.19
CA ASP A 241 -7.49 7.22 28.00
C ASP A 241 -6.88 7.49 26.60
N PRO A 242 -7.58 8.22 25.71
CA PRO A 242 -7.08 8.48 24.35
C PRO A 242 -5.78 9.32 24.29
N ILE A 243 -5.41 10.02 25.37
CA ILE A 243 -4.16 10.80 25.41
C ILE A 243 -2.95 9.89 25.57
N THR A 244 -3.06 8.85 26.40
CA THR A 244 -1.99 7.87 26.62
C THR A 244 -2.07 6.71 25.64
N THR A 245 -3.29 6.31 25.28
CA THR A 245 -3.59 5.15 24.46
C THR A 245 -4.49 5.56 23.28
N PRO A 246 -3.92 6.15 22.21
CA PRO A 246 -4.72 6.55 21.05
C PRO A 246 -5.36 5.34 20.38
N PHE A 247 -6.58 5.51 19.87
CA PHE A 247 -7.34 4.49 19.16
C PHE A 247 -7.96 5.07 17.88
N LEU A 248 -8.39 4.19 16.98
CA LEU A 248 -9.05 4.59 15.74
C LEU A 248 -10.53 4.18 15.77
N GLU A 249 -11.41 5.13 15.47
CA GLU A 249 -12.85 4.91 15.34
C GLU A 249 -13.27 5.14 13.89
N ILE A 250 -14.09 4.23 13.35
CA ILE A 250 -14.64 4.36 12.00
C ILE A 250 -15.96 5.11 12.10
N ALA A 251 -16.05 6.25 11.43
CA ALA A 251 -17.23 7.10 11.41
C ALA A 251 -17.72 7.36 9.98
N ASP A 252 -18.99 7.78 9.87
CA ASP A 252 -19.54 8.33 8.62
C ASP A 252 -18.99 9.74 8.30
N GLN A 253 -19.37 10.31 7.15
CA GLN A 253 -18.93 11.65 6.76
C GLN A 253 -19.40 12.80 7.69
N ARG A 254 -20.21 12.51 8.72
CA ARG A 254 -20.67 13.48 9.73
C ARG A 254 -20.00 13.24 11.09
N GLY A 255 -19.08 12.28 11.18
CA GLY A 255 -18.39 11.91 12.42
C GLY A 255 -19.22 11.01 13.35
N ASN A 256 -20.27 10.35 12.85
CA ASN A 256 -21.04 9.39 13.65
C ASN A 256 -20.38 8.01 13.58
N PRO A 257 -20.11 7.34 14.72
CA PRO A 257 -19.52 6.00 14.72
C PRO A 257 -20.38 4.96 13.99
N LEU A 258 -19.74 4.13 13.16
CA LEU A 258 -20.40 3.05 12.43
C LEU A 258 -20.30 1.72 13.20
N LYS A 259 -21.43 1.02 13.30
CA LYS A 259 -21.49 -0.33 13.89
C LYS A 259 -21.10 -1.37 12.85
N ILE A 260 -19.83 -1.79 12.88
CA ILE A 260 -19.25 -2.77 11.94
C ILE A 260 -18.75 -3.98 12.76
N PRO A 261 -18.95 -5.23 12.28
CA PRO A 261 -18.41 -6.43 12.93
C PRO A 261 -16.91 -6.32 13.20
N ASP A 262 -16.44 -6.83 14.34
CA ASP A 262 -15.04 -6.66 14.79
C ASP A 262 -14.00 -7.08 13.75
N LYS A 263 -14.24 -8.21 13.07
CA LYS A 263 -13.32 -8.74 12.06
C LYS A 263 -13.18 -7.80 10.86
N GLU A 264 -14.30 -7.25 10.39
CA GLU A 264 -14.34 -6.30 9.28
C GLU A 264 -13.79 -4.94 9.71
N ARG A 265 -14.10 -4.46 10.92
CA ARG A 265 -13.54 -3.21 11.46
C ARG A 265 -12.01 -3.27 11.47
N LYS A 266 -11.42 -4.36 11.97
CA LYS A 266 -9.96 -4.53 12.00
C LYS A 266 -9.36 -4.57 10.59
N ALA A 267 -9.99 -5.28 9.66
CA ALA A 267 -9.55 -5.32 8.27
C ALA A 267 -9.61 -3.93 7.62
N LEU A 268 -10.67 -3.17 7.87
CA LEU A 268 -10.87 -1.82 7.33
C LEU A 268 -9.87 -0.81 7.91
N ILE A 269 -9.58 -0.86 9.22
CA ILE A 269 -8.54 -0.02 9.85
C ILE A 269 -7.18 -0.28 9.19
N LEU A 270 -6.80 -1.56 9.02
CA LEU A 270 -5.56 -1.91 8.34
C LEU A 270 -5.56 -1.43 6.88
N ALA A 271 -6.66 -1.63 6.16
CA ALA A 271 -6.79 -1.24 4.76
C ALA A 271 -6.62 0.28 4.56
N MET A 272 -7.33 1.08 5.36
CA MET A 272 -7.22 2.54 5.35
C MET A 272 -5.84 3.00 5.80
N GLY A 273 -5.26 2.39 6.83
CA GLY A 273 -3.93 2.73 7.32
C GLY A 273 -2.84 2.51 6.28
N PHE A 274 -2.85 1.36 5.59
CA PHE A 274 -1.93 1.12 4.47
C PHE A 274 -2.17 2.07 3.30
N HIS A 275 -3.43 2.43 3.01
CA HIS A 275 -3.77 3.37 1.95
C HIS A 275 -3.20 4.77 2.26
N GLU A 276 -3.41 5.28 3.47
CA GLU A 276 -2.87 6.57 3.93
C GLU A 276 -1.34 6.57 3.91
N LYS A 277 -0.68 5.50 4.39
CA LYS A 277 0.78 5.36 4.26
C LYS A 277 1.23 5.41 2.80
N GLY A 278 0.51 4.72 1.91
CA GLY A 278 0.76 4.75 0.48
C GLY A 278 0.65 6.16 -0.10
N ARG A 279 -0.40 6.92 0.24
CA ARG A 279 -0.58 8.32 -0.20
C ARG A 279 0.51 9.25 0.35
N SER A 280 0.88 9.12 1.63
CA SER A 280 1.98 9.87 2.24
C SER A 280 3.29 9.66 1.46
N LEU A 281 3.59 8.42 1.06
CA LEU A 281 4.74 8.09 0.22
C LEU A 281 4.62 8.63 -1.20
N MET A 282 3.43 8.60 -1.82
CA MET A 282 3.18 9.20 -3.14
C MET A 282 3.42 10.72 -3.11
N LYS A 283 2.96 11.42 -2.06
CA LYS A 283 3.22 12.87 -1.88
C LYS A 283 4.71 13.19 -1.80
N ARG A 284 5.52 12.27 -1.27
CA ARG A 284 7.00 12.36 -1.22
C ARG A 284 7.67 11.85 -2.50
N LYS A 285 6.90 11.53 -3.56
CA LYS A 285 7.36 10.93 -4.82
C LYS A 285 8.10 9.60 -4.66
N GLN A 286 7.87 8.89 -3.55
CA GLN A 286 8.45 7.57 -3.27
C GLN A 286 7.54 6.45 -3.79
N TYR A 287 7.26 6.47 -5.10
CA TYR A 287 6.30 5.56 -5.74
C TYR A 287 6.68 4.08 -5.57
N ASP A 288 7.98 3.74 -5.56
CA ASP A 288 8.49 2.39 -5.32
C ASP A 288 8.00 1.82 -3.98
N ASN A 289 8.01 2.63 -2.93
CA ASN A 289 7.60 2.22 -1.59
C ASN A 289 6.07 2.26 -1.45
N ALA A 290 5.43 3.26 -2.08
CA ALA A 290 3.98 3.43 -2.05
C ALA A 290 3.24 2.22 -2.63
N VAL A 291 3.67 1.70 -3.78
CA VAL A 291 2.96 0.60 -4.46
C VAL A 291 2.81 -0.63 -3.58
N CYS A 292 3.82 -0.99 -2.76
CA CYS A 292 3.71 -2.13 -1.86
C CYS A 292 2.68 -1.91 -0.74
N HIS A 293 2.57 -0.69 -0.21
CA HIS A 293 1.57 -0.36 0.80
C HIS A 293 0.16 -0.36 0.19
N LEU A 294 0.00 0.22 -1.00
CA LEU A 294 -1.28 0.24 -1.71
C LEU A 294 -1.77 -1.18 -2.06
N LEU A 295 -0.88 -2.06 -2.53
CA LEU A 295 -1.24 -3.47 -2.80
C LEU A 295 -1.59 -4.24 -1.52
N LYS A 296 -0.94 -3.91 -0.39
CA LYS A 296 -1.32 -4.48 0.91
C LYS A 296 -2.69 -3.99 1.36
N ALA A 297 -3.00 -2.71 1.16
CA ALA A 297 -4.33 -2.14 1.41
C ALA A 297 -5.41 -2.87 0.58
N ASP A 298 -5.13 -3.10 -0.70
CA ASP A 298 -6.03 -3.79 -1.65
C ASP A 298 -6.37 -5.21 -1.15
N GLY A 299 -5.36 -5.93 -0.65
CA GLY A 299 -5.55 -7.24 -0.02
C GLY A 299 -6.36 -7.22 1.27
N GLN A 300 -6.35 -6.12 2.04
CA GLN A 300 -7.17 -5.98 3.26
C GLN A 300 -8.60 -5.57 2.94
N PHE A 301 -8.81 -4.63 2.01
CA PHE A 301 -10.15 -4.25 1.55
C PHE A 301 -10.93 -5.45 1.02
N ARG A 302 -10.29 -6.36 0.28
CA ARG A 302 -10.94 -7.59 -0.23
C ARG A 302 -11.42 -8.55 0.86
N LYS A 303 -11.03 -8.35 2.14
CA LYS A 303 -11.55 -9.13 3.27
C LYS A 303 -12.85 -8.56 3.85
N CYS A 304 -13.23 -7.35 3.45
CA CYS A 304 -14.46 -6.70 3.86
C CYS A 304 -15.63 -7.12 2.96
N ASP A 305 -16.85 -7.06 3.49
CA ASP A 305 -18.06 -7.43 2.75
C ASP A 305 -18.32 -6.51 1.55
N SER A 306 -18.90 -7.09 0.49
CA SER A 306 -19.15 -6.39 -0.77
C SER A 306 -20.11 -5.21 -0.62
N ALA A 307 -21.06 -5.29 0.31
CA ALA A 307 -21.98 -4.19 0.62
C ALA A 307 -21.22 -2.97 1.17
N LEU A 308 -20.24 -3.17 2.05
CA LEU A 308 -19.43 -2.11 2.61
C LEU A 308 -18.52 -1.49 1.53
N LEU A 309 -17.86 -2.32 0.73
CA LEU A 309 -16.96 -1.89 -0.34
C LEU A 309 -17.66 -1.11 -1.47
N THR A 310 -18.96 -1.30 -1.65
CA THR A 310 -19.77 -0.60 -2.66
C THR A 310 -20.50 0.62 -2.11
N ALA A 311 -20.64 0.73 -0.79
CA ALA A 311 -21.31 1.84 -0.12
C ALA A 311 -20.41 3.08 0.03
N VAL A 312 -19.09 2.90 0.08
CA VAL A 312 -18.09 3.97 0.26
C VAL A 312 -17.09 4.02 -0.90
N ASP A 313 -16.49 5.19 -1.10
CA ASP A 313 -15.56 5.48 -2.21
C ASP A 313 -14.10 5.11 -1.89
N ASN A 314 -13.74 4.81 -0.65
CA ASN A 314 -12.36 4.54 -0.24
C ASN A 314 -11.67 3.46 -1.10
N TYR A 315 -12.38 2.36 -1.38
CA TYR A 315 -11.85 1.29 -2.22
C TYR A 315 -11.66 1.73 -3.67
N ALA A 316 -12.55 2.58 -4.19
CA ALA A 316 -12.45 3.16 -5.53
C ALA A 316 -11.24 4.08 -5.67
N VAL A 317 -11.03 4.94 -4.66
CA VAL A 317 -9.84 5.81 -4.57
C VAL A 317 -8.57 4.97 -4.52
N LEU A 318 -8.56 3.85 -3.79
CA LEU A 318 -7.40 2.96 -3.76
C LEU A 318 -7.09 2.36 -5.13
N GLN A 319 -8.10 1.87 -5.86
CA GLN A 319 -7.90 1.34 -7.20
C GLN A 319 -7.31 2.41 -8.13
N LEU A 320 -7.77 3.65 -8.01
CA LEU A 320 -7.26 4.78 -8.77
C LEU A 320 -5.79 5.08 -8.43
N ASP A 321 -5.45 5.13 -7.13
CA ASP A 321 -4.09 5.40 -6.66
C ASP A 321 -3.09 4.30 -7.06
N ILE A 322 -3.51 3.04 -7.07
CA ILE A 322 -2.67 1.92 -7.55
C ILE A 322 -2.29 2.13 -9.01
N VAL A 323 -3.26 2.44 -9.87
CA VAL A 323 -2.99 2.65 -11.31
C VAL A 323 -2.15 3.91 -11.52
N TRP A 324 -2.41 4.98 -10.77
CA TRP A 324 -1.57 6.20 -10.80
C TRP A 324 -0.12 5.91 -10.41
N CYS A 325 0.09 5.14 -9.33
CA CYS A 325 1.42 4.77 -8.87
C CYS A 325 2.18 3.94 -9.90
N HIS A 326 1.52 2.99 -10.58
CA HIS A 326 2.16 2.22 -11.66
C HIS A 326 2.49 3.08 -12.88
N ARG A 327 1.64 4.08 -13.19
CA ARG A 327 1.94 5.09 -14.23
C ARG A 327 3.18 5.89 -13.86
N ALA A 328 3.27 6.38 -12.63
CA ALA A 328 4.41 7.17 -12.16
C ALA A 328 5.73 6.38 -12.12
N LEU A 329 5.63 5.05 -11.97
CA LEU A 329 6.76 4.12 -12.08
C LEU A 329 7.09 3.70 -13.52
N GLU A 330 6.38 4.23 -14.53
CA GLU A 330 6.54 3.84 -15.94
C GLU A 330 6.32 2.34 -16.20
N ALA A 331 5.63 1.66 -15.27
CA ALA A 331 5.46 0.20 -15.23
C ALA A 331 4.00 -0.21 -15.47
N LEU A 332 3.24 0.60 -16.21
CA LEU A 332 1.82 0.34 -16.46
C LEU A 332 1.59 -0.94 -17.26
N SER A 333 2.54 -1.31 -18.13
CA SER A 333 2.52 -2.58 -18.87
C SER A 333 2.68 -3.82 -17.99
N CYS A 334 3.11 -3.67 -16.73
CA CYS A 334 3.20 -4.75 -15.75
C CYS A 334 1.91 -4.92 -14.93
N LEU A 335 0.91 -4.05 -15.11
CA LEU A 335 -0.36 -4.09 -14.39
C LEU A 335 -1.47 -4.62 -15.30
N ASP A 336 -1.55 -5.95 -15.43
CA ASP A 336 -2.50 -6.63 -16.33
C ASP A 336 -3.98 -6.31 -16.02
N ASP A 337 -4.30 -6.01 -14.76
CA ASP A 337 -5.67 -5.73 -14.29
C ASP A 337 -6.01 -4.23 -14.26
N ALA A 338 -5.15 -3.35 -14.79
CA ALA A 338 -5.32 -1.88 -14.74
C ALA A 338 -6.70 -1.42 -15.23
N LYS A 339 -7.17 -1.98 -16.36
CA LYS A 339 -8.50 -1.68 -16.92
C LYS A 339 -9.64 -2.03 -15.96
N SER A 340 -9.58 -3.22 -15.36
CA SER A 340 -10.60 -3.70 -14.42
C SER A 340 -10.63 -2.85 -13.14
N ARG A 341 -9.46 -2.41 -12.67
CA ARG A 341 -9.32 -1.48 -11.52
C ARG A 341 -10.00 -0.14 -11.80
N LEU A 342 -9.73 0.48 -12.96
CA LEU A 342 -10.36 1.76 -13.33
C LEU A 342 -11.88 1.62 -13.56
N GLN A 343 -12.34 0.52 -14.15
CA GLN A 343 -13.79 0.25 -14.28
C GLN A 343 -14.46 0.07 -12.91
N THR A 344 -13.76 -0.54 -11.96
CA THR A 344 -14.25 -0.67 -10.60
C THR A 344 -14.32 0.66 -9.89
N ALA A 345 -13.29 1.49 -10.03
CA ALA A 345 -13.30 2.86 -9.51
C ALA A 345 -14.45 3.69 -10.10
N GLU A 346 -14.64 3.68 -11.43
CA GLU A 346 -15.71 4.40 -12.12
C GLU A 346 -17.09 3.99 -11.60
N ARG A 347 -17.36 2.67 -11.52
CA ARG A 347 -18.64 2.15 -11.01
C ARG A 347 -18.90 2.57 -9.57
N CYS A 348 -17.91 2.45 -8.70
CA CYS A 348 -18.03 2.84 -7.30
C CYS A 348 -18.26 4.34 -7.15
N PHE A 349 -17.56 5.19 -7.89
CA PHE A 349 -17.78 6.64 -7.86
C PHE A 349 -19.19 7.02 -8.33
N LEU A 350 -19.67 6.44 -9.43
CA LEU A 350 -21.03 6.69 -9.91
C LEU A 350 -22.09 6.24 -8.89
N GLN A 351 -21.89 5.10 -8.23
CA GLN A 351 -22.79 4.61 -7.19
C GLN A 351 -22.75 5.47 -5.90
N CYS A 352 -21.56 5.91 -5.49
CA CYS A 352 -21.38 6.70 -4.27
C CYS A 352 -21.86 8.15 -4.44
N TYR A 353 -21.61 8.75 -5.60
CA TYR A 353 -21.87 10.17 -5.84
C TYR A 353 -23.15 10.43 -6.64
N GLY A 354 -23.68 9.46 -7.36
CA GLY A 354 -24.76 9.61 -8.34
C GLY A 354 -24.23 9.81 -9.75
N GLU A 355 -25.01 9.44 -10.77
CA GLU A 355 -24.58 9.52 -12.18
C GLU A 355 -24.29 10.96 -12.62
N GLN A 356 -25.05 11.91 -12.07
CA GLN A 356 -24.90 13.35 -12.25
C GLN A 356 -24.39 14.02 -10.97
N GLN A 357 -23.78 13.26 -10.07
CA GLN A 357 -23.29 13.72 -8.76
C GLN A 357 -24.40 14.25 -7.84
N GLU A 358 -25.65 13.87 -8.10
CA GLU A 358 -26.84 14.34 -7.38
C GLU A 358 -26.82 13.93 -5.90
N ARG A 359 -26.33 12.73 -5.59
CA ARG A 359 -26.20 12.25 -4.20
C ARG A 359 -25.13 13.03 -3.46
N LEU A 360 -24.01 13.32 -4.11
CA LEU A 360 -22.96 14.15 -3.55
C LEU A 360 -23.45 15.58 -3.27
N MET A 361 -24.20 16.17 -4.21
CA MET A 361 -24.83 17.48 -4.03
C MET A 361 -25.81 17.49 -2.86
N MET A 362 -26.64 16.45 -2.71
CA MET A 362 -27.58 16.33 -1.59
C MET A 362 -26.89 16.19 -0.22
N ILE A 363 -25.74 15.50 -0.18
CA ILE A 363 -25.03 15.21 1.08
C ILE A 363 -24.12 16.38 1.50
N LYS A 364 -23.34 16.93 0.56
CA LYS A 364 -22.30 17.93 0.84
C LYS A 364 -22.66 19.35 0.42
N GLY A 365 -23.72 19.54 -0.38
CA GLY A 365 -24.09 20.85 -0.93
C GLY A 365 -23.13 21.38 -2.00
N ASN A 366 -22.14 20.60 -2.40
CA ASN A 366 -21.24 20.89 -3.53
C ASN A 366 -20.70 19.59 -4.12
N THR A 367 -20.20 19.66 -5.35
CA THR A 367 -19.66 18.50 -6.08
C THR A 367 -18.25 18.75 -6.63
N GLY A 368 -17.74 19.98 -6.54
CA GLY A 368 -16.52 20.38 -7.23
C GLY A 368 -15.23 19.77 -6.66
N ARG A 369 -15.22 19.33 -5.40
CA ARG A 369 -14.02 18.75 -4.77
C ARG A 369 -13.72 17.36 -5.33
N GLU A 370 -14.71 16.48 -5.38
CA GLU A 370 -14.58 15.08 -5.82
C GLU A 370 -14.40 14.95 -7.35
N GLN A 371 -14.70 16.00 -8.11
CA GLN A 371 -14.46 16.03 -9.56
C GLN A 371 -12.99 15.84 -9.94
N VAL A 372 -12.04 16.12 -9.04
CA VAL A 372 -10.62 15.82 -9.25
C VAL A 372 -10.35 14.31 -9.40
N LEU A 373 -11.14 13.46 -8.72
CA LEU A 373 -11.03 12.01 -8.83
C LEU A 373 -11.50 11.53 -10.21
N PHE A 374 -12.59 12.10 -10.73
CA PHE A 374 -13.08 11.81 -12.08
C PHE A 374 -12.09 12.29 -13.15
N LEU A 375 -11.46 13.46 -12.94
CA LEU A 375 -10.42 13.95 -13.84
C LEU A 375 -9.27 12.94 -13.93
N ARG A 376 -8.73 12.52 -12.79
CA ARG A 376 -7.63 11.52 -12.74
C ARG A 376 -8.07 10.16 -13.32
N LEU A 377 -9.29 9.71 -13.02
CA LEU A 377 -9.86 8.49 -13.57
C LEU A 377 -9.93 8.53 -15.10
N TYR A 378 -10.55 9.54 -15.69
CA TYR A 378 -10.68 9.65 -17.13
C TYR A 378 -9.33 9.86 -17.82
N LEU A 379 -8.38 10.51 -17.15
CA LEU A 379 -7.03 10.68 -17.66
C LEU A 379 -6.29 9.33 -17.75
N LEU A 380 -6.35 8.51 -16.71
CA LEU A 380 -5.78 7.16 -16.74
C LEU A 380 -6.51 6.24 -17.72
N GLN A 381 -7.83 6.36 -17.85
CA GLN A 381 -8.59 5.61 -18.86
C GLN A 381 -8.22 6.02 -20.29
N SER A 382 -7.98 7.32 -20.53
CA SER A 382 -7.49 7.82 -21.81
C SER A 382 -6.13 7.23 -22.15
N LEU A 383 -5.20 7.24 -21.18
CA LEU A 383 -3.87 6.63 -21.34
C LEU A 383 -3.95 5.14 -21.67
N LEU A 384 -4.74 4.36 -20.92
CA LEU A 384 -4.90 2.93 -21.19
C LEU A 384 -5.53 2.68 -22.56
N SER A 385 -6.55 3.46 -22.94
CA SER A 385 -7.20 3.32 -24.25
C SER A 385 -6.22 3.59 -25.38
N TYR A 386 -5.33 4.58 -25.22
CA TYR A 386 -4.26 4.86 -26.17
C TYR A 386 -3.29 3.68 -26.29
N LEU A 387 -2.82 3.13 -25.17
CA LEU A 387 -1.90 1.97 -25.16
C LEU A 387 -2.53 0.69 -25.72
N GLU A 388 -3.86 0.55 -25.64
CA GLU A 388 -4.64 -0.55 -26.23
C GLU A 388 -4.87 -0.39 -27.75
N GLY A 389 -4.46 0.72 -28.35
CA GLY A 389 -4.68 1.00 -29.77
C GLY A 389 -6.01 1.68 -30.09
N ASN A 390 -6.76 2.13 -29.08
CA ASN A 390 -8.09 2.70 -29.23
C ASN A 390 -8.07 4.24 -29.11
N ASP A 391 -7.55 4.90 -30.14
CA ASP A 391 -7.41 6.37 -30.16
C ASP A 391 -8.74 7.11 -30.05
N THR A 392 -9.85 6.55 -30.55
CA THR A 392 -11.17 7.20 -30.48
C THR A 392 -11.63 7.30 -29.03
N GLN A 393 -11.60 6.17 -28.31
CA GLN A 393 -11.93 6.14 -26.89
C GLN A 393 -10.95 6.98 -26.06
N ALA A 394 -9.66 6.99 -26.43
CA ALA A 394 -8.66 7.83 -25.78
C ALA A 394 -9.00 9.32 -25.92
N ARG A 395 -9.38 9.79 -27.13
CA ARG A 395 -9.82 11.17 -27.39
C ARG A 395 -11.12 11.51 -26.65
N ASP A 396 -12.10 10.61 -26.66
CA ASP A 396 -13.38 10.82 -25.96
C ASP A 396 -13.17 11.02 -24.46
N LYS A 397 -12.33 10.17 -23.85
CA LYS A 397 -11.97 10.28 -22.43
C LYS A 397 -11.13 11.53 -22.17
N LEU A 398 -10.19 11.88 -23.05
CA LEU A 398 -9.38 13.09 -22.93
C LEU A 398 -10.22 14.37 -23.01
N SER A 399 -11.22 14.42 -23.88
CA SER A 399 -12.14 15.57 -23.97
C SER A 399 -12.90 15.80 -22.65
N LYS A 400 -13.32 14.73 -21.97
CA LYS A 400 -13.90 14.81 -20.62
C LYS A 400 -12.90 15.35 -19.60
N VAL A 401 -11.63 14.92 -19.68
CA VAL A 401 -10.55 15.42 -18.83
C VAL A 401 -10.33 16.91 -19.06
N GLU A 402 -10.27 17.38 -20.29
CA GLU A 402 -10.08 18.80 -20.61
C GLU A 402 -11.21 19.67 -20.07
N SER A 403 -12.46 19.21 -20.22
CA SER A 403 -13.65 19.90 -19.68
C SER A 403 -13.66 19.94 -18.15
N LEU A 404 -13.17 18.90 -17.48
CA LEU A 404 -13.00 18.90 -16.03
C LEU A 404 -11.84 19.80 -15.62
N TYR A 405 -10.71 19.72 -16.33
CA TYR A 405 -9.50 20.48 -16.03
C TYR A 405 -9.75 21.98 -16.13
N SER A 406 -10.45 22.45 -17.17
CA SER A 406 -10.77 23.87 -17.32
C SER A 406 -11.62 24.44 -16.19
N ARG A 407 -12.45 23.60 -15.54
CA ARG A 407 -13.29 23.99 -14.40
C ARG A 407 -12.58 23.86 -13.05
N LEU A 408 -11.62 22.93 -12.94
CA LEU A 408 -10.91 22.62 -11.69
C LEU A 408 -9.58 23.35 -11.55
N CYS A 409 -9.01 23.83 -12.66
CA CYS A 409 -7.83 24.67 -12.68
C CYS A 409 -8.17 26.00 -12.00
N LEU A 410 -7.33 26.38 -11.04
CA LEU A 410 -7.61 27.52 -10.17
C LEU A 410 -7.00 28.80 -10.73
N ASP A 411 -7.72 29.90 -10.52
CA ASP A 411 -7.25 31.24 -10.82
C ASP A 411 -6.21 31.67 -9.77
N SER A 412 -4.97 31.93 -10.23
CA SER A 412 -3.86 32.33 -9.37
C SER A 412 -4.13 33.64 -8.62
N GLU A 413 -4.87 34.58 -9.21
CA GLU A 413 -5.20 35.84 -8.57
C GLU A 413 -6.18 35.64 -7.40
N LYS A 414 -7.25 34.88 -7.64
CA LYS A 414 -8.23 34.54 -6.57
C LYS A 414 -7.58 33.73 -5.45
N MET A 415 -6.67 32.83 -5.82
CA MET A 415 -5.87 32.06 -4.88
C MET A 415 -5.03 32.97 -3.97
N ASN A 416 -4.31 33.93 -4.57
CA ASN A 416 -3.51 34.92 -3.84
C ASN A 416 -4.37 35.81 -2.92
N GLN A 417 -5.56 36.20 -3.36
CA GLN A 417 -6.48 36.98 -2.53
C GLN A 417 -6.93 36.22 -1.27
N LEU A 418 -7.24 34.92 -1.37
CA LEU A 418 -7.57 34.10 -0.21
C LEU A 418 -6.37 33.89 0.73
N LEU A 419 -5.17 33.75 0.18
CA LEU A 419 -3.93 33.66 0.98
C LEU A 419 -3.66 34.95 1.77
N LEU A 420 -3.87 36.11 1.15
CA LEU A 420 -3.74 37.42 1.81
C LEU A 420 -4.75 37.61 2.97
N LEU A 421 -5.91 36.94 2.90
CA LEU A 421 -6.89 36.90 3.99
C LEU A 421 -6.50 35.93 5.14
N GLY A 422 -5.36 35.24 5.03
CA GLY A 422 -4.86 34.32 6.05
C GLY A 422 -5.44 32.90 5.96
N PHE A 423 -6.01 32.53 4.81
CA PHE A 423 -6.37 31.14 4.54
C PHE A 423 -5.15 30.35 4.05
N THR A 424 -5.10 29.06 4.40
CA THR A 424 -4.05 28.17 3.90
C THR A 424 -4.26 27.86 2.42
N GLU A 425 -3.20 27.49 1.70
CA GLU A 425 -3.32 27.12 0.29
C GLU A 425 -4.37 26.02 0.06
N ARG A 426 -4.33 24.99 0.91
CA ARG A 426 -5.30 23.91 0.87
C ARG A 426 -6.74 24.40 1.02
N GLU A 427 -7.02 25.22 2.04
CA GLU A 427 -8.37 25.73 2.29
C GLU A 427 -8.88 26.51 1.08
N ALA A 428 -8.03 27.36 0.51
CA ALA A 428 -8.36 28.14 -0.66
C ALA A 428 -8.58 27.26 -1.91
N ARG A 429 -7.73 26.25 -2.17
CA ARG A 429 -7.94 25.31 -3.29
C ARG A 429 -9.24 24.53 -3.17
N LEU A 430 -9.50 23.94 -2.00
CA LEU A 430 -10.71 23.14 -1.78
C LEU A 430 -11.98 24.00 -1.83
N ALA A 431 -11.94 25.21 -1.26
CA ALA A 431 -13.10 26.11 -1.25
C ALA A 431 -13.40 26.67 -2.64
N LEU A 432 -12.38 27.11 -3.40
CA LEU A 432 -12.59 27.56 -4.77
C LEU A 432 -13.17 26.44 -5.64
N ARG A 433 -12.73 25.19 -5.47
CA ARG A 433 -13.35 24.04 -6.17
C ARG A 433 -14.79 23.80 -5.73
N ALA A 434 -15.08 23.86 -4.44
CA ALA A 434 -16.44 23.70 -3.91
C ALA A 434 -17.40 24.78 -4.45
N CYS A 435 -16.91 26.02 -4.59
CA CYS A 435 -17.67 27.20 -4.99
C CYS A 435 -17.51 27.56 -6.48
N GLN A 436 -17.05 26.64 -7.33
CA GLN A 436 -16.89 26.84 -8.78
C GLN A 436 -16.07 28.07 -9.17
N GLY A 437 -15.10 28.44 -8.35
CA GLY A 437 -14.20 29.58 -8.55
C GLY A 437 -14.78 30.93 -8.12
N ASP A 438 -15.94 30.98 -7.47
CA ASP A 438 -16.43 32.21 -6.84
C ASP A 438 -15.64 32.52 -5.55
N LEU A 439 -15.10 33.74 -5.48
CA LEU A 439 -14.26 34.16 -4.36
C LEU A 439 -15.06 34.41 -3.08
N GLN A 440 -16.22 35.05 -3.19
CA GLN A 440 -17.01 35.44 -2.01
C GLN A 440 -17.62 34.21 -1.35
N ASP A 441 -18.18 33.31 -2.17
CA ASP A 441 -18.70 32.04 -1.68
C ASP A 441 -17.59 31.20 -1.06
N ALA A 442 -16.38 31.21 -1.65
CA ALA A 442 -15.23 30.51 -1.07
C ALA A 442 -14.83 31.07 0.31
N ILE A 443 -14.82 32.40 0.50
CA ILE A 443 -14.54 33.03 1.82
C ILE A 443 -15.57 32.58 2.86
N VAL A 444 -16.86 32.63 2.51
CA VAL A 444 -17.96 32.20 3.39
C VAL A 444 -17.83 30.71 3.71
N HIS A 445 -17.55 29.89 2.70
CA HIS A 445 -17.38 28.45 2.85
C HIS A 445 -16.23 28.10 3.80
N ILE A 446 -15.05 28.72 3.64
CA ILE A 446 -13.90 28.47 4.53
C ILE A 446 -14.23 28.89 5.97
N THR A 447 -14.87 30.05 6.14
CA THR A 447 -15.20 30.59 7.47
C THR A 447 -16.20 29.69 8.20
N ASN A 448 -17.26 29.25 7.52
CA ASN A 448 -18.24 28.32 8.08
C ASN A 448 -17.60 26.97 8.42
N HIS A 449 -16.77 26.43 7.53
CA HIS A 449 -16.08 25.17 7.76
C HIS A 449 -15.10 25.22 8.95
N ARG A 450 -14.38 26.33 9.13
CA ARG A 450 -13.53 26.54 10.33
C ARG A 450 -14.37 26.50 11.61
N LYS A 451 -15.51 27.21 11.62
CA LYS A 451 -16.43 27.24 12.76
C LYS A 451 -17.01 25.86 13.06
N GLU A 452 -17.50 25.14 12.06
CA GLU A 452 -18.02 23.77 12.21
C GLU A 452 -16.95 22.82 12.80
N LYS A 453 -15.71 22.93 12.33
CA LYS A 453 -14.58 22.15 12.84
C LYS A 453 -14.23 22.51 14.29
N GLU A 454 -14.30 23.79 14.65
CA GLU A 454 -14.10 24.23 16.03
C GLU A 454 -15.22 23.74 16.95
N ASP A 455 -16.47 23.82 16.52
CA ASP A 455 -17.65 23.32 17.25
C ASP A 455 -17.59 21.80 17.43
N LEU A 456 -17.13 21.05 16.41
CA LEU A 456 -16.92 19.61 16.51
C LEU A 456 -15.81 19.28 17.51
N LYS A 457 -14.66 19.96 17.43
CA LYS A 457 -13.56 19.80 18.40
C LYS A 457 -14.01 20.14 19.82
N HIS A 458 -14.84 21.18 19.99
CA HIS A 458 -15.37 21.55 21.29
C HIS A 458 -16.30 20.47 21.85
N ARG A 459 -17.23 19.96 21.03
CA ARG A 459 -18.12 18.85 21.40
C ARG A 459 -17.35 17.59 21.77
N GLU A 460 -16.33 17.21 21.00
CA GLU A 460 -15.49 16.06 21.33
C GLU A 460 -14.71 16.25 22.63
N ARG A 461 -14.13 17.44 22.87
CA ARG A 461 -13.45 17.76 24.13
C ARG A 461 -14.41 17.68 25.32
N GLN A 462 -15.64 18.16 25.17
CA GLN A 462 -16.65 18.08 26.21
C GLN A 462 -17.04 16.63 26.50
N LYS A 463 -17.32 15.82 25.46
CA LYS A 463 -17.59 14.38 25.61
C LYS A 463 -16.45 13.67 26.34
N ARG A 464 -15.19 13.98 26.02
CA ARG A 464 -14.01 13.43 26.69
C ARG A 464 -13.94 13.82 28.17
N ARG A 465 -14.18 15.09 28.49
CA ARG A 465 -14.23 15.58 29.89
C ARG A 465 -15.28 14.83 30.70
N THR A 466 -16.53 14.79 30.21
CA THR A 466 -17.62 14.08 30.88
C THR A 466 -17.30 12.60 31.08
N ARG A 467 -16.68 11.94 30.09
CA ARG A 467 -16.25 10.55 30.24
C ARG A 467 -15.20 10.38 31.35
N MET A 468 -14.22 11.28 31.44
CA MET A 468 -13.20 11.23 32.50
C MET A 468 -13.80 11.47 33.88
N ASP A 469 -14.74 12.41 34.00
CA ASP A 469 -15.46 12.68 35.25
C ASP A 469 -16.26 11.45 35.70
N ASN A 470 -16.93 10.77 34.77
CA ASN A 470 -17.65 9.53 35.06
C ASN A 470 -16.70 8.39 35.50
N ILE A 471 -15.54 8.24 34.85
CA ILE A 471 -14.52 7.25 35.24
C ILE A 471 -13.99 7.57 36.65
N SER A 472 -13.70 8.84 36.94
CA SER A 472 -13.24 9.27 38.26
C SER A 472 -14.30 8.99 39.32
N THR A 473 -15.58 9.18 39.00
CA THR A 473 -16.70 8.89 39.89
C THR A 473 -16.80 7.40 40.20
N LEU A 474 -16.74 6.53 39.19
CA LEU A 474 -16.73 5.08 39.38
C LEU A 474 -15.49 4.59 40.15
N THR A 475 -14.35 5.23 39.92
CA THR A 475 -13.11 4.92 40.64
C THR A 475 -13.23 5.30 42.12
N ALA A 476 -13.84 6.45 42.42
CA ALA A 476 -14.15 6.87 43.79
C ALA A 476 -15.17 5.95 44.49
N MET A 477 -16.02 5.25 43.74
CA MET A 477 -16.91 4.20 44.26
C MET A 477 -16.20 2.87 44.55
N GLY A 478 -14.89 2.77 44.28
CA GLY A 478 -14.06 1.61 44.60
C GLY A 478 -13.84 0.64 43.44
N TYR A 479 -14.33 0.93 42.24
CA TYR A 479 -14.02 0.14 41.05
C TYR A 479 -12.64 0.47 40.52
N SER A 480 -11.96 -0.51 39.90
CA SER A 480 -10.69 -0.23 39.24
C SER A 480 -10.90 0.75 38.07
N ARG A 481 -9.93 1.64 37.83
CA ARG A 481 -10.00 2.60 36.71
C ARG A 481 -10.25 1.90 35.36
N ARG A 482 -9.65 0.72 35.16
CA ARG A 482 -9.85 -0.10 33.95
C ARG A 482 -11.27 -0.63 33.83
N ASP A 483 -11.83 -1.18 34.91
CA ASP A 483 -13.20 -1.73 34.88
C ASP A 483 -14.23 -0.63 34.70
N ALA A 484 -14.06 0.50 35.40
CA ALA A 484 -14.87 1.70 35.24
C ALA A 484 -14.89 2.18 33.77
N ALA A 485 -13.72 2.26 33.15
CA ALA A 485 -13.59 2.74 31.78
C ALA A 485 -14.20 1.76 30.76
N ARG A 486 -14.00 0.45 30.94
CA ARG A 486 -14.62 -0.60 30.11
C ARG A 486 -16.14 -0.64 30.26
N ALA A 487 -16.65 -0.52 31.48
CA ALA A 487 -18.09 -0.50 31.74
C ALA A 487 -18.76 0.72 31.12
N LEU A 488 -18.15 1.91 31.25
CA LEU A 488 -18.62 3.13 30.59
C LEU A 488 -18.57 3.03 29.07
N HIS A 489 -17.54 2.41 28.51
CA HIS A 489 -17.46 2.18 27.08
C HIS A 489 -18.60 1.26 26.58
N ARG A 490 -18.86 0.15 27.27
CA ARG A 490 -19.99 -0.75 26.97
C ARG A 490 -21.36 -0.10 27.16
N ALA A 491 -21.44 0.86 28.07
CA ALA A 491 -22.65 1.62 28.35
C ALA A 491 -22.85 2.85 27.44
N ASP A 492 -21.99 3.06 26.44
CA ASP A 492 -22.03 4.23 25.55
C ASP A 492 -22.02 5.57 26.33
N GLY A 493 -21.25 5.61 27.42
CA GLY A 493 -21.12 6.77 28.29
C GLY A 493 -22.23 6.96 29.32
N ASP A 494 -23.24 6.09 29.37
CA ASP A 494 -24.31 6.12 30.38
C ASP A 494 -23.83 5.58 31.73
N MET A 495 -23.73 6.47 32.72
CA MET A 495 -23.24 6.15 34.06
C MET A 495 -24.09 5.08 34.76
N ASN A 496 -25.41 5.11 34.60
CA ASN A 496 -26.30 4.18 35.31
C ASN A 496 -26.17 2.77 34.74
N LYS A 497 -26.11 2.66 33.41
CA LYS A 497 -25.85 1.38 32.74
C LYS A 497 -24.45 0.85 33.07
N ALA A 498 -23.45 1.72 33.14
CA ALA A 498 -22.09 1.33 33.52
C ALA A 498 -22.04 0.76 34.95
N CYS A 499 -22.72 1.40 35.91
CA CYS A 499 -22.88 0.86 37.26
C CYS A 499 -23.56 -0.52 37.24
N GLY A 500 -24.61 -0.70 36.45
CA GLY A 500 -25.28 -2.00 36.29
C GLY A 500 -24.32 -3.10 35.79
N ILE A 501 -23.54 -2.81 34.74
CA ILE A 501 -22.55 -3.74 34.18
C ILE A 501 -21.49 -4.13 35.23
N LEU A 502 -21.03 -3.16 36.04
CA LEU A 502 -20.05 -3.40 37.09
C LEU A 502 -20.61 -4.24 38.23
N LEU A 503 -21.85 -3.99 38.64
CA LEU A 503 -22.53 -4.77 39.66
C LEU A 503 -22.75 -6.21 39.20
N ASP A 504 -23.22 -6.42 37.96
CA ASP A 504 -23.41 -7.75 37.39
C ASP A 504 -22.09 -8.53 37.29
N ALA A 505 -21.01 -7.87 36.86
CA ALA A 505 -19.68 -8.48 36.83
C ALA A 505 -19.19 -8.86 38.24
N SER A 506 -19.45 -8.01 39.24
CA SER A 506 -19.08 -8.29 40.63
C SER A 506 -19.89 -9.47 41.21
N MET A 507 -21.18 -9.58 40.86
CA MET A 507 -22.04 -10.69 41.27
C MET A 507 -21.62 -11.99 40.59
N ALA A 508 -21.27 -11.96 39.30
CA ALA A 508 -20.74 -13.11 38.58
C ALA A 508 -19.41 -13.59 39.18
N ALA A 509 -18.49 -12.68 39.52
CA ALA A 509 -17.23 -13.00 40.19
C ALA A 509 -17.44 -13.61 41.60
N ARG A 510 -18.45 -13.12 42.34
CA ARG A 510 -18.83 -13.69 43.65
C ARG A 510 -19.52 -15.05 43.52
N ALA A 511 -20.27 -15.28 42.44
CA ALA A 511 -20.90 -16.57 42.16
C ALA A 511 -19.86 -17.65 41.75
N THR A 512 -18.79 -17.26 41.06
CA THR A 512 -17.66 -18.17 40.77
C THR A 512 -16.79 -18.46 41.98
N ASN A 513 -16.59 -17.48 42.88
CA ASN A 513 -15.87 -17.69 44.16
C ASN A 513 -16.58 -18.63 45.13
N ASN A 514 -17.89 -18.88 44.95
CA ASN A 514 -18.63 -19.81 45.78
C ASN A 514 -18.59 -21.27 45.28
N ASN A 515 -17.96 -21.55 44.12
CA ASN A 515 -17.96 -22.90 43.55
C ASN A 515 -16.58 -23.49 43.18
N THR A 516 -15.47 -22.79 43.37
CA THR A 516 -14.13 -23.40 43.30
C THR A 516 -13.12 -22.44 43.90
N GLU A 517 -12.79 -22.64 45.18
CA GLU A 517 -11.50 -22.37 45.87
C GLU A 517 -11.75 -22.12 47.37
N GLY A 518 -11.33 -23.07 48.21
CA GLY A 518 -10.88 -22.75 49.59
C GLY A 518 -11.82 -22.98 50.78
N VAL A 519 -12.99 -23.60 50.66
CA VAL A 519 -13.77 -24.04 51.84
C VAL A 519 -13.62 -25.54 52.03
N VAL A 520 -12.81 -25.92 53.02
CA VAL A 520 -12.70 -27.31 53.49
C VAL A 520 -14.07 -27.77 53.97
N SER A 521 -14.60 -28.89 53.45
CA SER A 521 -15.92 -29.36 53.88
C SER A 521 -15.86 -29.83 55.34
N PRO A 522 -16.80 -29.41 56.21
CA PRO A 522 -16.75 -29.70 57.64
C PRO A 522 -16.79 -31.20 57.95
N GLU A 523 -17.48 -31.98 57.11
CA GLU A 523 -17.56 -33.45 57.22
C GLU A 523 -16.20 -34.13 57.03
N LYS A 524 -15.33 -33.58 56.18
CA LYS A 524 -13.99 -34.14 55.92
C LYS A 524 -13.00 -33.82 57.05
N VAL A 525 -13.16 -32.65 57.67
CA VAL A 525 -12.40 -32.30 58.90
C VAL A 525 -12.78 -33.26 60.03
N GLU A 526 -14.08 -33.58 60.16
CA GLU A 526 -14.57 -34.50 61.19
C GLU A 526 -14.05 -35.94 61.00
N GLN A 527 -13.85 -36.40 59.77
CA GLN A 527 -13.20 -37.67 59.48
C GLN A 527 -11.73 -37.72 59.95
N LEU A 528 -10.96 -36.64 59.75
CA LEU A 528 -9.58 -36.57 60.23
C LEU A 528 -9.49 -36.44 61.76
N LEU A 529 -10.43 -35.72 62.37
CA LEU A 529 -10.59 -35.65 63.82
C LEU A 529 -10.88 -37.03 64.43
N TYR A 530 -11.75 -37.82 63.79
CA TYR A 530 -12.05 -39.19 64.22
C TYR A 530 -10.84 -40.13 64.16
N LEU A 531 -9.91 -39.87 63.22
CA LEU A 531 -8.64 -40.60 63.10
C LEU A 531 -7.59 -40.15 64.12
N GLY A 532 -7.90 -39.15 64.96
CA GLY A 532 -7.04 -38.69 66.06
C GLY A 532 -6.13 -37.51 65.72
N PHE A 533 -6.33 -36.84 64.58
CA PHE A 533 -5.58 -35.63 64.21
C PHE A 533 -6.23 -34.37 64.79
N GLU A 534 -5.44 -33.33 65.06
CA GLU A 534 -5.98 -32.05 65.55
C GLU A 534 -6.74 -31.29 64.46
N ARG A 535 -7.71 -30.48 64.89
CA ARG A 535 -8.59 -29.69 64.00
C ARG A 535 -7.78 -28.77 63.08
N ASP A 536 -6.85 -28.01 63.65
CA ASP A 536 -6.11 -26.98 62.92
C ASP A 536 -5.16 -27.61 61.88
N ALA A 537 -4.53 -28.72 62.23
CA ALA A 537 -3.70 -29.49 61.31
C ALA A 537 -4.53 -30.16 60.20
N SER A 538 -5.73 -30.65 60.53
CA SER A 538 -6.66 -31.27 59.57
C SER A 538 -7.19 -30.27 58.54
N GLU A 539 -7.56 -29.07 58.99
CA GLU A 539 -8.00 -27.99 58.10
C GLU A 539 -6.87 -27.50 57.21
N ALA A 540 -5.65 -27.35 57.74
CA ALA A 540 -4.48 -26.97 56.96
C ALA A 540 -4.09 -28.05 55.92
N ALA A 541 -4.08 -29.33 56.32
CA ALA A 541 -3.81 -30.44 55.41
C ALA A 541 -4.83 -30.52 54.28
N LEU A 542 -6.13 -30.41 54.59
CA LEU A 542 -7.20 -30.44 53.58
C LEU A 542 -7.18 -29.23 52.65
N ARG A 543 -6.74 -28.05 53.12
CA ARG A 543 -6.50 -26.90 52.24
C ARG A 543 -5.38 -27.19 51.25
N GLN A 544 -4.31 -27.85 51.71
CA GLN A 544 -3.14 -28.11 50.88
C GLN A 544 -3.34 -29.27 49.90
N THR A 545 -4.18 -30.24 50.23
CA THR A 545 -4.51 -31.38 49.36
C THR A 545 -5.77 -31.19 48.53
N GLY A 546 -6.31 -29.95 48.45
CA GLY A 546 -7.50 -29.65 47.65
C GLY A 546 -8.77 -30.38 48.13
N GLY A 547 -8.83 -30.74 49.41
CA GLY A 547 -9.97 -31.42 50.03
C GLY A 547 -10.00 -32.93 49.83
N ASP A 548 -8.89 -33.57 49.45
CA ASP A 548 -8.76 -35.03 49.46
C ASP A 548 -8.33 -35.56 50.85
N VAL A 549 -9.15 -36.44 51.42
CA VAL A 549 -8.98 -36.96 52.79
C VAL A 549 -7.82 -37.96 52.87
N GLN A 550 -7.62 -38.79 51.84
CA GLN A 550 -6.55 -39.79 51.85
C GLN A 550 -5.18 -39.12 51.78
N SER A 551 -5.00 -38.18 50.85
CA SER A 551 -3.78 -37.39 50.73
C SER A 551 -3.53 -36.52 51.98
N ALA A 552 -4.58 -35.93 52.57
CA ALA A 552 -4.45 -35.16 53.82
C ALA A 552 -4.02 -36.05 55.00
N THR A 553 -4.56 -37.27 55.09
CA THR A 553 -4.19 -38.25 56.13
C THR A 553 -2.72 -38.65 55.98
N GLN A 554 -2.27 -38.90 54.75
CA GLN A 554 -0.88 -39.23 54.46
C GLN A 554 0.08 -38.08 54.80
N LEU A 555 -0.27 -36.84 54.41
CA LEU A 555 0.49 -35.64 54.76
C LEU A 555 0.61 -35.47 56.28
N LEU A 556 -0.46 -35.74 57.02
CA LEU A 556 -0.47 -35.66 58.49
C LEU A 556 0.34 -36.80 59.15
N LEU A 557 0.27 -38.02 58.61
CA LEU A 557 1.07 -39.16 59.08
C LEU A 557 2.58 -38.92 58.89
N GLU A 558 2.97 -38.42 57.71
CA GLU A 558 4.36 -38.12 57.37
C GLU A 558 4.95 -37.04 58.29
N ASN A 559 4.13 -36.05 58.66
CA ASN A 559 4.52 -34.94 59.55
C ASN A 559 4.19 -35.17 61.03
N ARG A 560 3.88 -36.41 61.43
CA ARG A 560 3.54 -36.79 62.83
C ARG A 560 2.45 -35.91 63.47
N GLY A 561 1.47 -35.47 62.69
CA GLY A 561 0.33 -34.67 63.14
C GLY A 561 0.59 -33.18 63.33
N VAL A 562 1.80 -32.67 63.05
CA VAL A 562 2.14 -31.24 63.20
C VAL A 562 2.70 -30.70 61.89
N LEU A 563 1.96 -29.80 61.23
CA LEU A 563 2.42 -29.14 60.00
C LEU A 563 3.32 -27.94 60.33
N PRO A 564 4.40 -27.69 59.56
CA PRO A 564 5.29 -26.53 59.75
C PRO A 564 4.54 -25.19 59.72
N SER A 565 4.92 -24.25 60.60
CA SER A 565 4.25 -22.94 60.78
C SER A 565 4.23 -22.02 59.55
N GLU A 566 4.96 -22.34 58.48
CA GLU A 566 4.87 -21.64 57.17
C GLU A 566 3.59 -21.98 56.39
N LEU A 567 2.82 -22.99 56.81
CA LEU A 567 1.61 -23.49 56.14
C LEU A 567 0.30 -23.12 56.85
N LEU A 568 0.36 -22.33 57.92
CA LEU A 568 -0.82 -21.84 58.64
C LEU A 568 -1.25 -20.45 58.12
N PRO A 569 -2.55 -20.15 57.97
CA PRO A 569 -3.00 -18.81 57.58
C PRO A 569 -2.71 -17.79 58.70
N VAL A 570 -2.00 -16.71 58.35
CA VAL A 570 -1.74 -15.56 59.23
C VAL A 570 -3.05 -14.78 59.47
N SER A 571 -3.41 -14.56 60.73
CA SER A 571 -4.50 -13.64 61.12
C SER A 571 -4.01 -12.17 61.11
N PRO A 572 -4.85 -11.17 60.79
CA PRO A 572 -4.39 -9.80 60.59
C PRO A 572 -4.17 -9.06 61.93
N PRO A 573 -3.08 -8.25 62.07
CA PRO A 573 -2.91 -7.40 63.23
C PRO A 573 -3.59 -6.03 63.06
N SER A 574 -4.03 -5.47 64.17
CA SER A 574 -4.67 -4.16 64.29
C SER A 574 -3.68 -2.98 64.17
N THR A 575 -4.12 -1.94 63.46
CA THR A 575 -3.93 -0.47 63.65
C THR A 575 -2.57 0.09 64.15
N SER A 576 -1.79 0.64 63.19
CA SER A 576 -1.04 1.93 63.10
C SER A 576 -0.18 2.50 64.28
N PRO A 577 0.77 3.47 64.10
CA PRO A 577 1.17 4.22 62.88
C PRO A 577 2.70 4.42 62.60
N SER A 578 2.99 4.82 61.35
CA SER A 578 4.08 5.70 60.85
C SER A 578 5.57 5.33 61.04
N THR A 579 6.30 5.16 59.92
CA THR A 579 7.32 6.12 59.40
C THR A 579 7.99 5.64 58.08
N SER A 580 8.32 6.61 57.22
CA SER A 580 9.23 6.62 56.04
C SER A 580 8.89 5.84 54.74
N SER A 581 8.72 6.62 53.67
CA SER A 581 8.78 6.28 52.22
C SER A 581 10.23 5.95 51.76
N PRO A 582 10.52 5.68 50.46
CA PRO A 582 9.70 5.14 49.37
C PRO A 582 10.35 3.89 48.72
N SER A 583 9.56 2.95 48.19
CA SER A 583 10.06 2.05 47.14
C SER A 583 8.91 1.69 46.21
N SER A 584 9.05 2.14 44.97
CA SER A 584 8.15 1.95 43.87
C SER A 584 8.17 0.50 43.41
N GLU A 585 7.09 -0.24 43.65
CA GLU A 585 6.73 -1.41 42.84
C GLU A 585 5.20 -1.40 42.67
N GLU A 586 4.75 -0.80 41.57
CA GLU A 586 3.39 -1.02 41.07
C GLU A 586 3.31 -2.41 40.42
N PRO A 587 2.24 -3.18 40.66
CA PRO A 587 2.05 -4.46 40.00
C PRO A 587 1.45 -4.26 38.60
N THR A 588 2.24 -4.67 37.60
CA THR A 588 1.83 -5.21 36.29
C THR A 588 0.65 -4.51 35.60
N THR A 589 0.96 -3.44 34.89
CA THR A 589 0.22 -3.06 33.70
C THR A 589 0.48 -4.09 32.60
N SER A 590 -0.56 -4.44 31.85
CA SER A 590 -0.41 -5.12 30.56
C SER A 590 0.56 -4.31 29.72
N SER A 591 1.73 -4.88 29.48
CA SER A 591 2.86 -4.27 28.79
C SER A 591 2.51 -3.94 27.33
N THR A 592 2.10 -2.71 27.05
CA THR A 592 2.52 -2.07 25.80
C THR A 592 3.99 -1.74 25.96
N SER A 593 4.84 -2.37 25.16
CA SER A 593 6.26 -2.06 25.14
C SER A 593 6.46 -0.62 24.63
N THR A 594 7.52 0.07 25.04
CA THR A 594 7.87 1.38 24.46
C THR A 594 7.97 1.33 22.93
N GLU A 595 8.34 0.17 22.38
CA GLU A 595 8.38 -0.10 20.94
C GLU A 595 6.98 -0.08 20.29
N ASP A 596 5.94 -0.55 20.98
CA ASP A 596 4.56 -0.54 20.46
C ASP A 596 4.03 0.89 20.37
N ASP A 597 4.34 1.74 21.35
CA ASP A 597 3.95 3.15 21.34
C ASP A 597 4.72 3.93 20.25
N ASP A 598 6.00 3.62 20.04
CA ASP A 598 6.79 4.19 18.93
C ASP A 598 6.19 3.81 17.56
N LEU A 599 5.76 2.55 17.39
CA LEU A 599 5.11 2.09 16.16
C LEU A 599 3.77 2.77 15.93
N VAL A 600 2.99 2.98 17.01
CA VAL A 600 1.71 3.68 16.93
C VAL A 600 1.92 5.14 16.56
N ASN A 601 2.88 5.82 17.19
CA ASN A 601 3.19 7.20 16.87
C ASN A 601 3.66 7.36 15.41
N GLU A 602 4.50 6.45 14.90
CA GLU A 602 4.93 6.44 13.50
C GLU A 602 3.72 6.38 12.54
N VAL A 603 2.78 5.45 12.74
CA VAL A 603 1.64 5.32 11.84
C VAL A 603 0.64 6.48 11.96
N LEU A 604 0.52 7.10 13.15
CA LEU A 604 -0.33 8.27 13.34
C LEU A 604 0.21 9.51 12.62
N GLU A 605 1.53 9.62 12.40
CA GLU A 605 2.11 10.70 11.60
C GLU A 605 1.76 10.59 10.11
N ASP A 606 1.50 9.37 9.62
CA ASP A 606 1.12 9.14 8.22
C ASP A 606 -0.38 9.39 7.96
N ILE A 607 -1.21 9.42 9.01
CA ILE A 607 -2.64 9.74 8.88
C ILE A 607 -2.78 11.25 8.70
N SER A 608 -3.41 11.67 7.60
CA SER A 608 -3.69 13.09 7.39
C SER A 608 -4.55 13.67 8.53
N ARG A 609 -4.15 14.86 9.01
CA ARG A 609 -4.92 15.65 10.00
C ARG A 609 -6.24 16.22 9.47
N HIS A 610 -6.50 16.03 8.18
CA HIS A 610 -7.66 16.56 7.51
C HIS A 610 -8.23 15.51 6.56
N GLU A 611 -9.51 15.22 6.70
CA GLU A 611 -10.21 14.13 6.01
C GLU A 611 -10.17 14.27 4.48
N GLU A 612 -10.24 15.50 3.94
CA GLU A 612 -10.31 15.75 2.50
C GLU A 612 -8.94 15.93 1.83
N ASP A 613 -7.86 15.45 2.46
CA ASP A 613 -6.49 15.69 2.00
C ASP A 613 -6.14 14.99 0.69
N TYR A 614 -6.86 13.93 0.37
CA TYR A 614 -6.75 13.21 -0.90
C TYR A 614 -7.45 13.92 -2.06
N LEU A 615 -8.29 14.92 -1.77
CA LEU A 615 -8.94 15.77 -2.77
C LEU A 615 -8.13 17.06 -3.04
N ASP A 616 -7.15 17.37 -2.19
CA ASP A 616 -6.29 18.53 -2.35
C ASP A 616 -5.13 18.24 -3.32
N LEU A 617 -5.44 18.22 -4.61
CA LEU A 617 -4.47 18.08 -5.70
C LEU A 617 -4.09 19.44 -6.28
N THR A 618 -2.84 19.64 -6.71
CA THR A 618 -2.41 20.84 -7.45
C THR A 618 -2.79 20.77 -8.94
N LEU A 619 -2.98 19.56 -9.47
CA LEU A 619 -3.23 19.23 -10.88
C LEU A 619 -2.02 19.39 -11.82
N GLU A 620 -0.81 19.58 -11.27
CA GLU A 620 0.42 19.76 -12.06
C GLU A 620 0.81 18.46 -12.80
N GLU A 621 0.85 17.32 -12.10
CA GLU A 621 1.17 16.00 -12.68
C GLU A 621 0.10 15.54 -13.69
N GLU A 622 -1.14 15.95 -13.49
CA GLU A 622 -2.24 15.76 -14.43
C GLU A 622 -2.07 16.62 -15.67
N GLN A 623 -1.72 17.90 -15.52
CA GLN A 623 -1.49 18.81 -16.64
C GLN A 623 -0.36 18.32 -17.55
N GLU A 624 0.75 17.86 -16.96
CA GLU A 624 1.86 17.26 -17.70
C GLU A 624 1.40 16.04 -18.51
N LEU A 625 0.68 15.12 -17.88
CA LEU A 625 0.18 13.92 -18.57
C LEU A 625 -0.86 14.26 -19.65
N ILE A 626 -1.74 15.23 -19.41
CA ILE A 626 -2.68 15.73 -20.43
C ILE A 626 -1.89 16.21 -21.65
N GLY A 627 -0.82 17.00 -21.45
CA GLY A 627 0.04 17.47 -22.53
C GLY A 627 0.69 16.33 -23.32
N VAL A 628 1.19 15.32 -22.60
CA VAL A 628 1.80 14.11 -23.19
C VAL A 628 0.80 13.29 -24.02
N ILE A 629 -0.40 13.03 -23.49
CA ILE A 629 -1.41 12.26 -24.25
C ILE A 629 -1.91 13.06 -25.47
N LYS A 630 -2.02 14.39 -25.35
CA LYS A 630 -2.37 15.27 -26.47
C LYS A 630 -1.36 15.24 -27.60
N SER A 631 -0.06 15.28 -27.29
CA SER A 631 0.97 15.20 -28.33
C SER A 631 0.89 13.86 -29.07
N TYR A 632 0.59 12.78 -28.35
CA TYR A 632 0.41 11.45 -28.96
C TYR A 632 -0.83 11.33 -29.84
N LEU A 633 -1.95 11.94 -29.45
CA LEU A 633 -3.21 11.84 -30.20
C LEU A 633 -3.31 12.82 -31.37
N SER A 634 -2.49 13.88 -31.38
CA SER A 634 -2.47 14.92 -32.42
C SER A 634 -1.52 14.60 -33.58
N ARG A 635 -0.65 13.60 -33.44
CA ARG A 635 0.28 13.15 -34.48
C ARG A 635 -0.48 12.40 -35.58
N GLY A 636 -0.99 13.15 -36.55
CA GLY A 636 -1.47 12.64 -37.85
C GLY A 636 -0.31 12.46 -38.85
N PRO A 637 -0.56 11.88 -40.04
CA PRO A 637 0.49 11.65 -41.03
C PRO A 637 1.18 12.98 -41.35
N ALA A 638 2.52 13.00 -41.24
CA ALA A 638 3.30 14.12 -41.73
C ALA A 638 2.93 14.35 -43.21
N PRO A 639 2.71 15.61 -43.65
CA PRO A 639 2.46 15.87 -45.05
C PRO A 639 3.64 15.31 -45.85
N THR A 640 3.35 14.35 -46.73
CA THR A 640 4.28 13.91 -47.78
C THR A 640 4.65 15.15 -48.59
N VAL A 641 5.89 15.62 -48.44
CA VAL A 641 6.52 16.59 -49.34
C VAL A 641 6.94 15.86 -50.61
#